data_AF-D8PTL8-F1
#
_entry.id   AF-D8PTL8-F1
#
_cell.length_a   1.000
_cell.length_b   1.000
_cell.length_c   1.000
_cell.angle_alpha   90.00
_cell.angle_beta   90.00
_cell.angle_gamma   90.00
#
_symmetry.space_group_name_H-M   'P 1'
#
loop_
_entity.id
_entity.type
_entity.pdbx_description
1 polymer ?
#
loop_
_entity_poly.entity_id
_entity_poly.type
_entity_poly.pdbx_seq_one_letter_code
_entity_poly.pdbx_strand_id
1 'polypeptide(L)'
;MTSNQKISDAIKEDHRDIFAYHEAYKKSVGDFDAQQRWSRQLIWEVARHSIGEELVVYPLFEKYMGTRGTQLADENRKEHNEVKEKLYELEKLDPGSTEFDTLLESTMSALHKHIDTEERDEMPKLEALLMDEDSKSAAGSFARTKMIAPTRPHPSAPDKPPFETIVGLMSAPIDKVMDMFAKFPSEEEKQKAKILALLLALPLISATRTEDSDLSTVAPFIFNELSSLLAQWPNTWHPNGHSIIPGTLSPYTTLYHARKDDILPTPSPEWLAFDPEMSYAVMASKIPGPTYLRTYRTTRLARILYFNGMSAAWGPGWLDTQHAVMAGKGLANATQPAWWDDYGRAQGLCEWGASRGVEGIVRMNGGFNLNITPPDTQPGTLPDFPFPPPPGREVVLQDLLDQESLRPVPDPPEDRPPHRGPPHRGPPRRWWQPAPLARSGNYEWLRAASRRPFIPQPHITLFPASLVTFYHPRLTSLAPSRVNHTMTVHRAWAEASDADVQSVLDELDEVLSRSEAEMRGSGVDWQGLARDVVWGWADRIAEMDAVLSGQAENATETALRVRALAYTPLSPYMAPGTQPGASGRELFDEAARARCESLATGFAKGGMLLTAQEQLLRESIDVVSVCTVPVWPIAWVGWGRGQQDEAKLREQLRPKCMSLGDMEWP
;
A
#
# COMPACT_ATOMS: atom_id res chain seq x y z
N MET A 1 45.31 -12.72 7.69
CA MET A 1 43.96 -13.23 8.02
C MET A 1 43.10 -12.95 6.81
N THR A 2 42.62 -14.00 6.14
CA THR A 2 41.68 -13.88 5.03
C THR A 2 40.33 -13.41 5.59
N SER A 3 39.72 -12.39 4.97
CA SER A 3 38.37 -11.97 5.35
C SER A 3 37.38 -13.08 4.98
N ASN A 4 36.33 -13.28 5.77
CA ASN A 4 35.27 -14.23 5.39
C ASN A 4 34.21 -13.57 4.47
N GLN A 5 34.36 -12.27 4.18
CA GLN A 5 33.48 -11.40 3.40
C GLN A 5 34.11 -11.11 2.04
N LYS A 6 33.29 -11.01 0.97
CA LYS A 6 33.72 -10.65 -0.38
C LYS A 6 34.10 -9.17 -0.47
N ILE A 7 34.86 -8.76 -1.49
CA ILE A 7 35.28 -7.36 -1.65
C ILE A 7 34.08 -6.43 -1.87
N SER A 8 33.10 -6.86 -2.67
CA SER A 8 31.86 -6.11 -2.88
C SER A 8 31.08 -5.90 -1.58
N ASP A 9 31.02 -6.90 -0.71
CA ASP A 9 30.32 -6.77 0.57
C ASP A 9 31.03 -5.80 1.52
N ALA A 10 32.37 -5.74 1.49
CA ALA A 10 33.17 -4.84 2.33
C ALA A 10 33.04 -3.37 1.88
N ILE A 11 33.02 -3.13 0.57
CA ILE A 11 32.77 -1.80 -0.03
C ILE A 11 31.36 -1.31 0.34
N LYS A 12 30.35 -2.15 0.16
CA LYS A 12 28.96 -1.83 0.54
C LYS A 12 28.81 -1.52 2.03
N GLU A 13 29.64 -2.10 2.88
CA GLU A 13 29.64 -1.79 4.31
C GLU A 13 30.15 -0.38 4.59
N ASP A 14 31.24 0.02 3.92
CA ASP A 14 31.74 1.40 4.00
C ASP A 14 30.71 2.41 3.47
N HIS A 15 30.03 2.11 2.36
CA HIS A 15 28.99 2.99 1.82
C HIS A 15 27.85 3.22 2.82
N ARG A 16 27.40 2.14 3.48
CA ARG A 16 26.39 2.24 4.55
C ARG A 16 26.88 3.13 5.70
N ASP A 17 28.14 2.98 6.10
CA ASP A 17 28.74 3.81 7.16
C ASP A 17 28.79 5.29 6.75
N ILE A 18 29.23 5.59 5.52
CA ILE A 18 29.30 6.94 4.96
C ILE A 18 27.92 7.61 5.02
N PHE A 19 26.86 6.94 4.52
CA PHE A 19 25.51 7.51 4.56
C PHE A 19 24.98 7.65 5.99
N ALA A 20 25.27 6.71 6.88
CA ALA A 20 24.88 6.80 8.28
C ALA A 20 25.50 8.03 8.98
N TYR A 21 26.77 8.34 8.69
CA TYR A 21 27.46 9.50 9.26
C TYR A 21 26.96 10.82 8.68
N HIS A 22 26.60 10.88 7.39
CA HIS A 22 25.96 12.05 6.79
C HIS A 22 24.59 12.35 7.42
N GLU A 23 23.76 11.33 7.62
CA GLU A 23 22.47 11.52 8.29
C GLU A 23 22.62 11.90 9.77
N ALA A 24 23.61 11.34 10.47
CA ALA A 24 23.91 11.74 11.84
C ALA A 24 24.36 13.21 11.94
N TYR A 25 25.13 13.70 10.96
CA TYR A 25 25.46 15.11 10.82
C TYR A 25 24.21 15.97 10.67
N LYS A 26 23.31 15.62 9.74
CA LYS A 26 22.06 16.38 9.47
C LYS A 26 21.12 16.41 10.68
N LYS A 27 21.05 15.33 11.45
CA LYS A 27 20.23 15.27 12.68
C LYS A 27 20.80 16.08 13.83
N SER A 28 22.08 16.46 13.75
CA SER A 28 22.75 17.23 14.79
C SER A 28 22.59 18.74 14.61
N VAL A 29 21.77 19.22 13.65
CA VAL A 29 21.51 20.65 13.43
C VAL A 29 21.08 21.32 14.74
N GLY A 30 21.81 22.36 15.14
CA GLY A 30 21.62 23.07 16.40
C GLY A 30 22.53 22.60 17.54
N ASP A 31 23.21 21.45 17.40
CA ASP A 31 24.31 21.01 18.24
C ASP A 31 25.63 21.09 17.46
N PHE A 32 26.31 22.23 17.58
CA PHE A 32 27.55 22.49 16.86
C PHE A 32 28.68 21.51 17.20
N ASP A 33 28.78 21.01 18.45
CA ASP A 33 29.82 20.04 18.80
C ASP A 33 29.54 18.70 18.12
N ALA A 34 28.29 18.22 18.16
CA ALA A 34 27.89 17.01 17.46
C ALA A 34 28.06 17.11 15.93
N GLN A 35 27.64 18.22 15.31
CA GLN A 35 27.88 18.45 13.87
C GLN A 35 29.37 18.41 13.53
N GLN A 36 30.21 19.01 14.36
CA GLN A 36 31.66 19.00 14.14
C GLN A 36 32.28 17.60 14.30
N ARG A 37 31.74 16.76 15.19
CA ARG A 37 32.19 15.37 15.37
C ARG A 37 31.77 14.50 14.18
N TRP A 38 30.50 14.60 13.76
CA TRP A 38 29.97 13.79 12.67
C TRP A 38 30.53 14.17 11.30
N SER A 39 30.76 15.47 11.03
CA SER A 39 31.39 15.90 9.78
C SER A 39 32.81 15.36 9.64
N ARG A 40 33.61 15.40 10.72
CA ARG A 40 34.95 14.79 10.75
C ARG A 40 34.89 13.29 10.52
N GLN A 41 33.95 12.58 11.16
CA GLN A 41 33.81 11.13 10.98
C GLN A 41 33.44 10.76 9.55
N LEU A 42 32.58 11.55 8.90
CA LEU A 42 32.22 11.37 7.50
C LEU A 42 33.41 11.59 6.57
N ILE A 43 34.11 12.72 6.69
CA ILE A 43 35.31 13.05 5.89
C ILE A 43 36.37 11.95 6.05
N TRP A 44 36.57 11.49 7.29
CA TRP A 44 37.51 10.43 7.65
C TRP A 44 37.18 9.11 6.97
N GLU A 45 35.89 8.75 6.88
CA GLU A 45 35.47 7.49 6.26
C GLU A 45 35.64 7.55 4.74
N VAL A 46 35.17 8.62 4.09
CA VAL A 46 35.25 8.79 2.64
C VAL A 46 36.71 8.83 2.16
N ALA A 47 37.59 9.55 2.85
CA ALA A 47 39.01 9.64 2.47
C ALA A 47 39.72 8.28 2.47
N ARG A 48 39.47 7.46 3.50
CA ARG A 48 40.10 6.13 3.63
C ARG A 48 39.52 5.13 2.63
N HIS A 49 38.20 5.21 2.42
CA HIS A 49 37.47 4.39 1.49
C HIS A 49 37.97 4.59 0.05
N SER A 50 38.00 5.84 -0.44
CA SER A 50 38.44 6.14 -1.82
C SER A 50 39.88 5.69 -2.11
N ILE A 51 40.80 5.84 -1.14
CA ILE A 51 42.18 5.33 -1.28
C ILE A 51 42.23 3.79 -1.25
N GLY A 52 41.34 3.16 -0.49
CA GLY A 52 41.19 1.71 -0.48
C GLY A 52 40.87 1.18 -1.87
N GLU A 53 39.96 1.83 -2.59
CA GLU A 53 39.51 1.40 -3.92
C GLU A 53 40.56 1.65 -4.99
N GLU A 54 41.19 2.83 -4.97
CA GLU A 54 42.26 3.19 -5.91
C GLU A 54 43.44 2.22 -5.87
N LEU A 55 43.77 1.71 -4.68
CA LEU A 55 44.91 0.84 -4.46
C LEU A 55 44.58 -0.66 -4.52
N VAL A 56 43.31 -1.04 -4.40
CA VAL A 56 42.89 -2.45 -4.34
C VAL A 56 41.88 -2.81 -5.43
N VAL A 57 40.80 -2.05 -5.58
CA VAL A 57 39.68 -2.39 -6.47
C VAL A 57 39.99 -2.06 -7.92
N TYR A 58 40.47 -0.85 -8.20
CA TYR A 58 40.74 -0.40 -9.57
C TYR A 58 41.83 -1.21 -10.28
N PRO A 59 42.91 -1.66 -9.59
CA PRO A 59 43.84 -2.63 -10.17
C PRO A 59 43.19 -3.97 -10.53
N LEU A 60 42.14 -4.38 -9.82
CA LEU A 60 41.38 -5.59 -10.16
C LEU A 60 40.50 -5.36 -11.39
N PHE A 61 39.88 -4.19 -11.54
CA PHE A 61 39.19 -3.82 -12.79
C PHE A 61 40.16 -3.89 -13.98
N GLU A 62 41.32 -3.24 -13.88
CA GLU A 62 42.35 -3.26 -14.93
C GLU A 62 42.82 -4.68 -15.26
N LYS A 63 43.01 -5.52 -14.24
CA LYS A 63 43.52 -6.89 -14.40
C LYS A 63 42.49 -7.85 -14.99
N TYR A 64 41.25 -7.82 -14.53
CA TYR A 64 40.25 -8.85 -14.85
C TYR A 64 39.26 -8.41 -15.93
N MET A 65 39.01 -7.11 -16.12
CA MET A 65 38.01 -6.60 -17.07
C MET A 65 38.62 -6.02 -18.36
N GLY A 66 39.93 -6.23 -18.57
CA GLY A 66 40.64 -5.84 -19.79
C GLY A 66 40.60 -4.33 -20.07
N THR A 67 40.54 -3.95 -21.36
CA THR A 67 40.57 -2.54 -21.78
C THR A 67 39.40 -1.71 -21.22
N ARG A 68 38.22 -2.33 -21.06
CA ARG A 68 37.06 -1.67 -20.46
C ARG A 68 37.28 -1.44 -18.96
N GLY A 69 37.91 -2.38 -18.26
CA GLY A 69 38.31 -2.25 -16.87
C GLY A 69 39.27 -1.08 -16.62
N THR A 70 40.24 -0.87 -17.51
CA THR A 70 41.15 0.28 -17.43
C THR A 70 40.43 1.62 -17.62
N GLN A 71 39.50 1.70 -18.59
CA GLN A 71 38.70 2.91 -18.78
C GLN A 71 37.85 3.21 -17.54
N LEU A 72 37.22 2.19 -16.96
CA LEU A 72 36.40 2.31 -15.76
C LEU A 72 37.23 2.80 -14.57
N ALA A 73 38.39 2.18 -14.34
CA ALA A 73 39.33 2.59 -13.30
C ALA A 73 39.80 4.05 -13.46
N ASP A 74 40.00 4.53 -14.69
CA ASP A 74 40.37 5.92 -14.97
C ASP A 74 39.20 6.90 -14.80
N GLU A 75 37.99 6.49 -15.18
CA GLU A 75 36.75 7.25 -14.95
C GLU A 75 36.51 7.41 -13.43
N ASN A 76 36.60 6.32 -12.66
CA ASN A 76 36.36 6.33 -11.22
C ASN A 76 37.40 7.15 -10.44
N ARG A 77 38.69 7.08 -10.81
CA ARG A 77 39.73 7.94 -10.24
C ARG A 77 39.41 9.43 -10.42
N LYS A 78 38.85 9.79 -11.58
CA LYS A 78 38.46 11.18 -11.86
C LYS A 78 37.27 11.60 -10.98
N GLU A 79 36.28 10.73 -10.79
CA GLU A 79 35.14 10.98 -9.89
C GLU A 79 35.60 11.10 -8.43
N HIS A 80 36.50 10.22 -7.99
CA HIS A 80 37.15 10.32 -6.68
C HIS A 80 37.94 11.61 -6.49
N ASN A 81 38.67 12.06 -7.51
CA ASN A 81 39.39 13.32 -7.42
C ASN A 81 38.44 14.52 -7.23
N GLU A 82 37.28 14.54 -7.92
CA GLU A 82 36.26 15.57 -7.72
C GLU A 82 35.76 15.58 -6.27
N VAL A 83 35.45 14.41 -5.70
CA VAL A 83 35.00 14.28 -4.30
C VAL A 83 36.11 14.74 -3.34
N LYS A 84 37.36 14.33 -3.57
CA LYS A 84 38.51 14.75 -2.76
C LYS A 84 38.68 16.27 -2.78
N GLU A 85 38.58 16.92 -3.94
CA GLU A 85 38.68 18.38 -4.06
C GLU A 85 37.60 19.08 -3.24
N LYS A 86 36.34 18.61 -3.33
CA LYS A 86 35.23 19.17 -2.56
C LYS A 86 35.39 18.95 -1.04
N LEU A 87 35.84 17.76 -0.62
CA LEU A 87 36.14 17.48 0.79
C LEU A 87 37.28 18.38 1.30
N TYR A 88 38.29 18.65 0.48
CA TYR A 88 39.39 19.53 0.83
C TYR A 88 38.95 20.98 1.04
N GLU A 89 37.98 21.46 0.25
CA GLU A 89 37.35 22.76 0.48
C GLU A 89 36.42 22.76 1.71
N LEU A 90 35.72 21.65 1.98
CA LEU A 90 34.89 21.49 3.18
C LEU A 90 35.70 21.65 4.48
N GLU A 91 36.92 21.14 4.53
CA GLU A 91 37.78 21.24 5.72
C GLU A 91 38.16 22.69 6.09
N LYS A 92 37.97 23.64 5.17
CA LYS A 92 38.24 25.07 5.41
C LYS A 92 37.03 25.84 5.94
N LEU A 93 35.86 25.21 5.96
CA LEU A 93 34.59 25.82 6.36
C LEU A 93 34.18 25.34 7.75
N ASP A 94 33.37 26.14 8.46
CA ASP A 94 32.85 25.78 9.77
C ASP A 94 31.65 24.83 9.64
N PRO A 95 31.67 23.63 10.25
CA PRO A 95 30.52 22.72 10.24
C PRO A 95 29.26 23.38 10.84
N GLY A 96 28.14 23.22 10.16
CA GLY A 96 26.85 23.87 10.49
C GLY A 96 26.68 25.28 9.91
N SER A 97 27.66 25.82 9.19
CA SER A 97 27.47 27.02 8.35
C SER A 97 26.72 26.68 7.06
N THR A 98 26.01 27.66 6.49
CA THR A 98 25.24 27.46 5.25
C THR A 98 26.15 27.09 4.07
N GLU A 99 27.36 27.66 4.02
CA GLU A 99 28.37 27.35 3.02
C GLU A 99 28.87 25.91 3.16
N PHE A 100 29.13 25.45 4.40
CA PHE A 100 29.52 24.07 4.67
C PHE A 100 28.43 23.08 4.25
N ASP A 101 27.18 23.32 4.68
CA ASP A 101 26.05 22.44 4.37
C ASP A 101 25.80 22.36 2.86
N THR A 102 25.86 23.48 2.16
CA THR A 102 25.68 23.53 0.69
C THR A 102 26.76 22.73 -0.04
N LEU A 103 28.03 22.89 0.37
CA LEU A 103 29.13 22.16 -0.24
C LEU A 103 29.09 20.67 0.14
N LEU A 104 28.65 20.33 1.35
CA LEU A 104 28.51 18.95 1.81
C LEU A 104 27.45 18.21 1.00
N GLU A 105 26.27 18.81 0.78
CA GLU A 105 25.23 18.19 -0.05
C GLU A 105 25.68 18.01 -1.51
N SER A 106 26.43 18.99 -2.07
CA SER A 106 27.04 18.86 -3.41
C SER A 106 28.10 17.75 -3.47
N THR A 107 28.83 17.53 -2.38
CA THR A 107 29.83 16.46 -2.26
C THR A 107 29.14 15.10 -2.15
N MET A 108 28.13 14.98 -1.29
CA MET A 108 27.35 13.76 -1.11
C MET A 108 26.56 13.40 -2.37
N SER A 109 26.07 14.38 -3.14
CA SER A 109 25.43 14.11 -4.42
C SER A 109 26.39 13.51 -5.46
N ALA A 110 27.64 13.99 -5.53
CA ALA A 110 28.65 13.42 -6.41
C ALA A 110 29.04 11.99 -5.96
N LEU A 111 29.25 11.81 -4.65
CA LEU A 111 29.59 10.51 -4.07
C LEU A 111 28.46 9.48 -4.23
N HIS A 112 27.20 9.88 -4.06
CA HIS A 112 26.04 8.99 -4.24
C HIS A 112 25.96 8.46 -5.67
N LYS A 113 26.21 9.31 -6.68
CA LYS A 113 26.22 8.89 -8.09
C LYS A 113 27.31 7.86 -8.38
N HIS A 114 28.50 8.07 -7.81
CA HIS A 114 29.63 7.15 -7.90
C HIS A 114 29.27 5.78 -7.29
N ILE A 115 28.86 5.79 -6.02
CA ILE A 115 28.44 4.60 -5.26
C ILE A 115 27.34 3.81 -5.98
N ASP A 116 26.31 4.50 -6.51
CA ASP A 116 25.20 3.87 -7.22
C ASP A 116 25.67 3.11 -8.48
N THR A 117 26.65 3.67 -9.20
CA THR A 117 27.21 3.05 -10.42
C THR A 117 28.10 1.87 -10.03
N GLU A 118 28.95 2.06 -9.04
CA GLU A 118 29.87 1.04 -8.55
C GLU A 118 29.13 -0.19 -8.02
N GLU A 119 28.12 -0.01 -7.15
CA GLU A 119 27.38 -1.10 -6.54
C GLU A 119 26.47 -1.87 -7.51
N ARG A 120 25.85 -1.16 -8.47
CA ARG A 120 24.86 -1.75 -9.38
C ARG A 120 25.48 -2.38 -10.61
N ASP A 121 26.58 -1.82 -11.12
CA ASP A 121 27.12 -2.21 -12.42
C ASP A 121 28.54 -2.77 -12.34
N GLU A 122 29.44 -2.09 -11.64
CA GLU A 122 30.88 -2.35 -11.74
C GLU A 122 31.33 -3.51 -10.85
N MET A 123 30.96 -3.47 -9.57
CA MET A 123 31.32 -4.50 -8.61
C MET A 123 30.70 -5.86 -8.92
N PRO A 124 29.43 -5.98 -9.37
CA PRO A 124 28.89 -7.26 -9.82
C PRO A 124 29.66 -7.86 -11.00
N LYS A 125 30.11 -7.03 -11.96
CA LYS A 125 30.93 -7.50 -13.09
C LYS A 125 32.31 -7.97 -12.64
N LEU A 126 32.94 -7.26 -11.71
CA LEU A 126 34.22 -7.70 -11.14
C LEU A 126 34.06 -9.00 -10.35
N GLU A 127 33.06 -9.11 -9.47
CA GLU A 127 32.79 -10.32 -8.68
C GLU A 127 32.48 -11.54 -9.54
N ALA A 128 31.82 -11.36 -10.69
CA ALA A 128 31.58 -12.44 -11.64
C ALA A 128 32.87 -12.99 -12.29
N LEU A 129 33.97 -12.23 -12.25
CA LEU A 129 35.28 -12.60 -12.83
C LEU A 129 36.29 -13.07 -11.78
N LEU A 130 36.01 -12.86 -10.49
CA LEU A 130 36.88 -13.27 -9.39
C LEU A 130 36.48 -14.65 -8.86
N MET A 131 37.48 -15.42 -8.44
CA MET A 131 37.23 -16.59 -7.60
C MET A 131 36.88 -16.11 -6.18
N ASP A 132 36.08 -16.89 -5.45
CA ASP A 132 35.62 -16.54 -4.10
C ASP A 132 36.78 -16.21 -3.14
N GLU A 133 37.87 -16.98 -3.18
CA GLU A 133 39.08 -16.74 -2.37
C GLU A 133 39.84 -15.47 -2.77
N ASP A 134 39.86 -15.13 -4.07
CA ASP A 134 40.51 -13.91 -4.56
C ASP A 134 39.73 -12.67 -4.09
N SER A 135 38.39 -12.72 -4.14
CA SER A 135 37.50 -11.67 -3.63
C SER A 135 37.67 -11.45 -2.12
N LYS A 136 37.70 -12.54 -1.33
CA LYS A 136 37.96 -12.50 0.11
C LYS A 136 39.36 -11.98 0.47
N SER A 137 40.36 -12.35 -0.32
CA SER A 137 41.73 -11.84 -0.17
C SER A 137 41.81 -10.34 -0.48
N ALA A 138 41.10 -9.88 -1.52
CA ALA A 138 40.97 -8.48 -1.86
C ALA A 138 40.29 -7.68 -0.74
N ALA A 139 39.19 -8.19 -0.15
CA ALA A 139 38.53 -7.59 1.01
C ALA A 139 39.50 -7.40 2.20
N GLY A 140 40.31 -8.42 2.49
CA GLY A 140 41.34 -8.32 3.52
C GLY A 140 42.43 -7.30 3.20
N SER A 141 42.79 -7.13 1.93
CA SER A 141 43.75 -6.12 1.47
C SER A 141 43.16 -4.72 1.57
N PHE A 142 41.92 -4.53 1.14
CA PHE A 142 41.16 -3.28 1.27
C PHE A 142 41.10 -2.80 2.72
N ALA A 143 40.72 -3.67 3.66
CA ALA A 143 40.69 -3.35 5.08
C ALA A 143 42.07 -2.94 5.63
N ARG A 144 43.16 -3.62 5.22
CA ARG A 144 44.53 -3.24 5.64
C ARG A 144 44.97 -1.91 5.05
N THR A 145 44.63 -1.64 3.79
CA THR A 145 44.94 -0.37 3.12
C THR A 145 44.29 0.79 3.86
N LYS A 146 43.01 0.68 4.25
CA LYS A 146 42.31 1.70 5.04
C LYS A 146 42.98 2.03 6.38
N MET A 147 43.67 1.09 7.01
CA MET A 147 44.37 1.33 8.29
C MET A 147 45.59 2.26 8.14
N ILE A 148 46.18 2.30 6.95
CA ILE A 148 47.37 3.10 6.64
C ILE A 148 47.07 4.26 5.68
N ALA A 149 45.86 4.33 5.11
CA ALA A 149 45.41 5.45 4.29
C ALA A 149 45.36 6.76 5.09
N PRO A 150 45.57 7.93 4.43
CA PRO A 150 45.29 9.23 5.00
C PRO A 150 43.84 9.33 5.49
N THR A 151 43.64 10.12 6.54
CA THR A 151 42.33 10.32 7.17
C THR A 151 41.64 11.59 6.72
N ARG A 152 42.27 12.34 5.80
CA ARG A 152 41.77 13.56 5.16
C ARG A 152 41.97 13.50 3.65
N PRO A 153 41.21 14.28 2.86
CA PRO A 153 41.36 14.35 1.42
C PRO A 153 42.70 14.98 1.02
N HIS A 154 43.44 14.30 0.14
CA HIS A 154 44.66 14.83 -0.49
C HIS A 154 44.52 14.77 -2.02
N PRO A 155 43.84 15.75 -2.66
CA PRO A 155 43.56 15.72 -4.10
C PRO A 155 44.83 15.71 -4.98
N SER A 156 45.93 16.25 -4.47
CA SER A 156 47.21 16.26 -5.19
C SER A 156 48.05 14.99 -4.99
N ALA A 157 47.55 14.01 -4.22
CA ALA A 157 48.23 12.74 -4.04
C ALA A 157 48.05 11.82 -5.26
N PRO A 158 49.07 11.06 -5.67
CA PRO A 158 48.94 10.11 -6.77
C PRO A 158 47.92 8.99 -6.50
N ASP A 159 47.21 8.54 -7.55
CA ASP A 159 46.02 7.67 -7.51
C ASP A 159 46.16 6.33 -8.28
N LYS A 160 47.37 5.99 -8.77
CA LYS A 160 47.68 4.74 -9.53
C LYS A 160 48.85 3.96 -8.93
N PRO A 161 48.86 2.62 -8.90
CA PRO A 161 50.10 1.85 -8.73
C PRO A 161 51.06 2.07 -9.93
N PRO A 162 52.40 1.87 -9.85
CA PRO A 162 53.18 1.22 -8.80
C PRO A 162 54.10 2.24 -8.12
N PHE A 163 53.63 2.90 -7.07
CA PHE A 163 54.53 3.64 -6.18
C PHE A 163 55.10 2.66 -5.18
N GLU A 164 56.25 2.07 -5.50
CA GLU A 164 56.91 1.06 -4.67
C GLU A 164 56.86 1.43 -3.18
N THR A 165 56.11 0.59 -2.46
CA THR A 165 56.19 0.34 -1.02
C THR A 165 55.93 1.54 -0.12
N ILE A 166 54.66 1.81 0.24
CA ILE A 166 54.11 2.20 1.57
C ILE A 166 54.77 3.39 2.34
N VAL A 167 55.93 3.89 1.94
CA VAL A 167 56.75 4.89 2.62
C VAL A 167 56.32 6.29 2.23
N GLY A 168 55.80 6.49 1.00
CA GLY A 168 55.19 7.74 0.57
C GLY A 168 53.91 8.07 1.35
N LEU A 169 53.00 7.10 1.49
CA LEU A 169 51.76 7.25 2.28
C LEU A 169 52.01 7.33 3.80
N MET A 170 53.14 6.84 4.29
CA MET A 170 53.53 6.91 5.72
C MET A 170 54.18 8.26 6.11
N SER A 171 54.38 9.18 5.17
CA SER A 171 55.16 10.41 5.40
C SER A 171 54.35 11.69 5.65
N ALA A 172 53.03 11.60 5.81
CA ALA A 172 52.21 12.69 6.35
C ALA A 172 51.46 12.25 7.62
N PRO A 173 52.14 12.06 8.77
CA PRO A 173 51.48 11.75 10.04
C PRO A 173 50.69 12.95 10.60
N ILE A 174 50.57 14.05 9.85
CA ILE A 174 49.87 15.27 10.25
C ILE A 174 48.40 14.95 10.53
N ASP A 175 47.73 14.19 9.65
CA ASP A 175 46.31 13.91 9.82
C ASP A 175 46.02 13.08 11.07
N LYS A 176 46.80 12.01 11.30
CA LYS A 176 46.64 11.17 12.50
C LYS A 176 46.96 11.92 13.79
N VAL A 177 47.93 12.85 13.77
CA VAL A 177 48.22 13.74 14.89
C VAL A 177 47.08 14.73 15.12
N MET A 178 46.54 15.34 14.06
CA MET A 178 45.36 16.20 14.15
C MET A 178 44.15 15.45 14.72
N ASP A 179 43.99 14.17 14.33
CA ASP A 179 42.91 13.32 14.82
C ASP A 179 43.03 13.00 16.31
N MET A 180 44.26 12.87 16.86
CA MET A 180 44.48 12.67 18.29
C MET A 180 43.98 13.85 19.15
N PHE A 181 43.92 15.05 18.58
CA PHE A 181 43.42 16.26 19.25
C PHE A 181 42.00 16.62 18.83
N ALA A 182 41.42 15.91 17.86
CA ALA A 182 40.06 16.13 17.40
C ALA A 182 39.07 15.30 18.21
N LYS A 183 37.84 15.82 18.34
CA LYS A 183 36.72 15.04 18.88
C LYS A 183 36.05 14.27 17.74
N PHE A 184 35.84 12.97 17.96
CA PHE A 184 35.04 12.10 17.11
C PHE A 184 33.80 11.60 17.89
N PRO A 185 32.78 11.08 17.20
CA PRO A 185 31.73 10.31 17.84
C PRO A 185 32.33 9.11 18.59
N SER A 186 31.79 8.79 19.77
CA SER A 186 32.15 7.58 20.49
C SER A 186 31.72 6.32 19.70
N GLU A 187 32.33 5.17 19.98
CA GLU A 187 31.93 3.92 19.33
C GLU A 187 30.45 3.57 19.58
N GLU A 188 29.92 3.92 20.75
CA GLU A 188 28.49 3.76 21.05
C GLU A 188 27.62 4.67 20.17
N GLU A 189 28.03 5.93 19.95
CA GLU A 189 27.32 6.85 19.06
C GLU A 189 27.40 6.38 17.60
N LYS A 190 28.57 5.90 17.14
CA LYS A 190 28.70 5.32 15.79
C LYS A 190 27.82 4.09 15.65
N GLN A 191 27.83 3.19 16.63
CA GLN A 191 26.98 2.00 16.60
C GLN A 191 25.50 2.37 16.62
N LYS A 192 25.09 3.38 17.40
CA LYS A 192 23.72 3.92 17.40
C LYS A 192 23.36 4.56 16.06
N ALA A 193 24.26 5.33 15.45
CA ALA A 193 24.04 5.94 14.14
C ALA A 193 23.93 4.87 13.05
N LYS A 194 24.78 3.84 13.09
CA LYS A 194 24.71 2.68 12.19
C LYS A 194 23.46 1.85 12.41
N ILE A 195 23.05 1.58 13.66
CA ILE A 195 21.81 0.87 13.97
C ILE A 195 20.60 1.72 13.58
N LEU A 196 20.62 3.02 13.82
CA LEU A 196 19.54 3.93 13.44
C LEU A 196 19.46 4.06 11.92
N ALA A 197 20.60 4.19 11.23
CA ALA A 197 20.68 4.14 9.78
C ALA A 197 20.24 2.78 9.26
N LEU A 198 20.61 1.68 9.91
CA LEU A 198 20.11 0.34 9.63
C LEU A 198 18.67 0.17 10.12
N LEU A 199 18.04 1.03 10.92
CA LEU A 199 16.61 0.98 11.27
C LEU A 199 15.78 1.84 10.30
N LEU A 200 16.42 2.86 9.75
CA LEU A 200 15.92 3.69 8.67
C LEU A 200 16.18 3.06 7.28
N ALA A 201 17.17 2.16 7.18
CA ALA A 201 17.56 1.37 6.00
C ALA A 201 17.29 -0.13 6.16
N LEU A 202 17.04 -0.64 7.38
CA LEU A 202 16.05 -1.70 7.56
C LEU A 202 14.81 -1.10 6.94
N PRO A 203 14.10 -1.85 6.13
CA PRO A 203 12.91 -1.31 5.53
C PRO A 203 11.92 -0.92 6.66
N LEU A 204 11.88 0.36 7.06
CA LEU A 204 10.76 1.18 6.62
C LEU A 204 10.66 0.85 5.14
N ILE A 205 9.79 -0.09 4.81
CA ILE A 205 9.59 -0.63 3.46
C ILE A 205 9.51 0.56 2.50
N SER A 206 10.65 0.90 1.95
CA SER A 206 10.87 1.98 1.02
C SER A 206 11.71 1.30 -0.01
N ALA A 207 11.02 0.93 -1.08
CA ALA A 207 11.52 1.14 -2.40
C ALA A 207 13.06 1.12 -2.48
N THR A 208 13.64 -0.07 -2.62
CA THR A 208 14.46 -0.18 -3.82
C THR A 208 13.58 0.37 -4.92
N ARG A 209 14.14 1.20 -5.79
CA ARG A 209 13.60 1.31 -7.13
C ARG A 209 13.69 -0.11 -7.72
N THR A 210 12.79 -1.00 -7.28
CA THR A 210 12.25 -2.09 -8.07
C THR A 210 11.91 -1.36 -9.33
N GLU A 211 12.60 -1.75 -10.39
CA GLU A 211 12.35 -1.30 -11.74
C GLU A 211 10.90 -0.81 -11.87
N ASP A 212 10.67 0.35 -12.49
CA ASP A 212 9.31 0.92 -12.67
C ASP A 212 8.30 -0.14 -13.21
N SER A 213 8.75 -1.31 -13.69
CA SER A 213 8.00 -2.53 -13.97
C SER A 213 7.27 -3.19 -12.77
N ASP A 214 7.84 -3.31 -11.56
CA ASP A 214 7.21 -4.12 -10.50
C ASP A 214 6.03 -3.42 -9.84
N LEU A 215 6.18 -2.14 -9.45
CA LEU A 215 5.05 -1.37 -8.90
C LEU A 215 3.98 -1.12 -9.95
N SER A 216 4.36 -0.86 -11.21
CA SER A 216 3.37 -0.63 -12.27
C SER A 216 2.47 -1.85 -12.53
N THR A 217 2.95 -3.07 -12.26
CA THR A 217 2.13 -4.29 -12.40
C THR A 217 1.09 -4.47 -11.29
N VAL A 218 1.34 -3.96 -10.07
CA VAL A 218 0.45 -4.16 -8.92
C VAL A 218 -0.32 -2.90 -8.50
N ALA A 219 0.13 -1.72 -8.92
CA ALA A 219 -0.51 -0.43 -8.63
C ALA A 219 -2.01 -0.38 -8.99
N PRO A 220 -2.48 -0.93 -10.14
CA PRO A 220 -3.92 -0.98 -10.43
C PRO A 220 -4.73 -1.72 -9.36
N PHE A 221 -4.18 -2.80 -8.81
CA PHE A 221 -4.85 -3.59 -7.77
C PHE A 221 -4.90 -2.82 -6.44
N ILE A 222 -3.81 -2.17 -6.04
CA ILE A 222 -3.76 -1.34 -4.83
C ILE A 222 -4.73 -0.15 -4.94
N PHE A 223 -4.75 0.49 -6.11
CA PHE A 223 -5.70 1.58 -6.41
C PHE A 223 -7.16 1.11 -6.31
N ASN A 224 -7.48 -0.05 -6.89
CA ASN A 224 -8.82 -0.61 -6.85
C ASN A 224 -9.25 -0.96 -5.41
N GLU A 225 -8.36 -1.57 -4.63
CA GLU A 225 -8.56 -1.83 -3.19
C GLU A 225 -8.80 -0.53 -2.40
N LEU A 226 -8.05 0.54 -2.69
CA LEU A 226 -8.23 1.84 -2.05
C LEU A 226 -9.57 2.49 -2.40
N SER A 227 -9.94 2.50 -3.68
CA SER A 227 -11.21 3.12 -4.13
C SER A 227 -12.45 2.35 -3.64
N SER A 228 -12.30 1.05 -3.40
CA SER A 228 -13.38 0.14 -2.99
C SER A 228 -13.61 0.08 -1.48
N LEU A 229 -12.76 0.68 -0.63
CA LEU A 229 -12.87 0.55 0.82
C LEU A 229 -14.28 0.89 1.33
N LEU A 230 -14.88 -0.05 2.06
CA LEU A 230 -16.24 0.04 2.62
C LEU A 230 -17.39 0.21 1.59
N ALA A 231 -17.16 -0.02 0.29
CA ALA A 231 -18.18 0.00 -0.75
C ALA A 231 -18.65 -1.41 -1.14
N GLN A 232 -19.95 -1.61 -1.32
CA GLN A 232 -20.53 -2.94 -1.48
C GLN A 232 -20.20 -3.61 -2.82
N TRP A 233 -20.46 -2.92 -3.94
CA TRP A 233 -20.32 -3.52 -5.28
C TRP A 233 -18.89 -3.77 -5.71
N PRO A 234 -17.94 -2.83 -5.51
CA PRO A 234 -16.55 -3.09 -5.85
C PRO A 234 -15.97 -4.32 -5.16
N ASN A 235 -16.24 -4.48 -3.86
CA ASN A 235 -15.83 -5.67 -3.11
C ASN A 235 -16.61 -6.93 -3.50
N THR A 236 -17.78 -6.81 -4.14
CA THR A 236 -18.53 -7.96 -4.69
C THR A 236 -17.96 -8.41 -6.04
N TRP A 237 -17.54 -7.47 -6.89
CA TRP A 237 -16.86 -7.74 -8.15
C TRP A 237 -15.47 -8.34 -7.92
N HIS A 238 -14.78 -7.86 -6.87
CA HIS A 238 -13.46 -8.32 -6.44
C HIS A 238 -13.53 -8.95 -5.05
N PRO A 239 -14.04 -10.20 -4.96
CA PRO A 239 -14.40 -10.78 -3.68
C PRO A 239 -13.19 -11.25 -2.86
N ASN A 240 -12.02 -11.45 -3.48
CA ASN A 240 -10.77 -11.80 -2.80
C ASN A 240 -10.11 -10.51 -2.29
N GLY A 241 -10.43 -10.10 -1.07
CA GLY A 241 -9.78 -8.96 -0.45
C GLY A 241 -8.32 -9.23 -0.14
N HIS A 242 -7.45 -8.24 -0.38
CA HIS A 242 -6.01 -8.33 -0.14
C HIS A 242 -5.50 -7.28 0.86
N SER A 243 -6.36 -6.41 1.35
CA SER A 243 -5.95 -5.29 2.22
C SER A 243 -6.61 -5.36 3.60
N ILE A 244 -5.82 -4.99 4.59
CA ILE A 244 -6.18 -4.92 6.00
C ILE A 244 -5.96 -3.48 6.45
N ILE A 245 -7.01 -2.83 6.95
CA ILE A 245 -6.99 -1.38 7.20
C ILE A 245 -7.50 -1.10 8.62
N PRO A 246 -6.69 -0.48 9.50
CA PRO A 246 -7.16 -0.04 10.79
C PRO A 246 -8.10 1.16 10.65
N GLY A 247 -8.97 1.32 11.63
CA GLY A 247 -9.90 2.43 11.65
C GLY A 247 -10.62 2.56 12.98
N THR A 248 -11.70 3.32 12.96
CA THR A 248 -12.54 3.56 14.12
C THR A 248 -14.01 3.40 13.76
N LEU A 249 -14.77 2.89 14.72
CA LEU A 249 -16.22 2.86 14.69
C LEU A 249 -16.75 3.97 15.59
N SER A 250 -17.65 4.78 15.04
CA SER A 250 -18.23 5.92 15.76
C SER A 250 -19.00 5.48 17.01
N PRO A 251 -18.98 6.27 18.09
CA PRO A 251 -19.91 6.09 19.20
C PRO A 251 -21.35 6.14 18.71
N TYR A 252 -22.24 5.52 19.47
CA TYR A 252 -23.69 5.55 19.24
C TYR A 252 -24.17 4.92 17.93
N THR A 253 -23.34 4.09 17.30
CA THR A 253 -23.68 3.32 16.10
C THR A 253 -24.61 2.17 16.47
N THR A 254 -25.75 2.07 15.79
CA THR A 254 -26.73 0.99 16.02
C THR A 254 -26.40 -0.21 15.16
N LEU A 255 -26.44 -1.40 15.76
CA LEU A 255 -26.07 -2.67 15.13
C LEU A 255 -27.10 -3.75 15.43
N TYR A 256 -27.14 -4.80 14.63
CA TYR A 256 -28.20 -5.81 14.65
C TYR A 256 -27.67 -7.22 14.54
N HIS A 257 -28.21 -8.14 15.33
CA HIS A 257 -27.96 -9.57 15.14
C HIS A 257 -29.21 -10.41 15.31
N ALA A 258 -29.57 -11.15 14.28
CA ALA A 258 -30.64 -12.13 14.35
C ALA A 258 -30.13 -13.45 14.93
N ARG A 259 -30.93 -14.11 15.75
CA ARG A 259 -30.61 -15.40 16.39
C ARG A 259 -31.78 -16.37 16.29
N LYS A 260 -31.46 -17.66 16.43
CA LYS A 260 -32.47 -18.74 16.54
C LYS A 260 -32.82 -19.11 17.97
N ASP A 261 -31.98 -18.69 18.91
CA ASP A 261 -32.22 -18.77 20.34
C ASP A 261 -32.67 -17.41 20.90
N ASP A 262 -33.36 -17.46 22.02
CA ASP A 262 -33.81 -16.30 22.79
C ASP A 262 -32.89 -15.99 23.99
N ILE A 263 -31.66 -16.55 24.01
CA ILE A 263 -30.73 -16.43 25.14
C ILE A 263 -30.31 -14.98 25.37
N LEU A 264 -30.38 -14.58 26.64
CA LEU A 264 -29.96 -13.27 27.14
C LEU A 264 -29.17 -13.43 28.46
N PRO A 265 -28.02 -12.73 28.63
CA PRO A 265 -27.32 -11.95 27.60
C PRO A 265 -26.79 -12.87 26.49
N THR A 266 -26.65 -12.31 25.29
CA THR A 266 -26.13 -13.07 24.14
C THR A 266 -24.68 -13.48 24.41
N PRO A 267 -24.26 -14.71 24.07
CA PRO A 267 -22.86 -15.13 24.16
C PRO A 267 -21.94 -14.19 23.38
N SER A 268 -20.64 -14.19 23.68
CA SER A 268 -19.60 -13.45 22.93
C SER A 268 -18.58 -14.45 22.40
N PRO A 269 -17.93 -14.20 21.25
CA PRO A 269 -18.10 -13.08 20.32
C PRO A 269 -19.37 -13.17 19.45
N GLU A 270 -19.80 -12.04 18.86
CA GLU A 270 -20.96 -11.98 17.96
C GLU A 270 -20.68 -11.17 16.70
N TRP A 271 -21.24 -11.62 15.58
CA TRP A 271 -21.27 -10.85 14.33
C TRP A 271 -22.48 -9.93 14.30
N LEU A 272 -22.25 -8.64 14.42
CA LEU A 272 -23.28 -7.61 14.38
C LEU A 272 -23.33 -6.98 12.98
N ALA A 273 -24.49 -6.91 12.36
CA ALA A 273 -24.69 -6.22 11.09
C ALA A 273 -25.03 -4.74 11.29
N PHE A 274 -24.71 -3.91 10.31
CA PHE A 274 -25.16 -2.52 10.27
C PHE A 274 -26.60 -2.37 9.78
N ASP A 275 -27.13 -3.40 9.11
CA ASP A 275 -28.45 -3.41 8.51
C ASP A 275 -29.32 -4.50 9.16
N PRO A 276 -30.52 -4.15 9.68
CA PRO A 276 -31.41 -5.13 10.28
C PRO A 276 -31.95 -6.13 9.25
N GLU A 277 -32.17 -5.71 8.01
CA GLU A 277 -32.70 -6.56 6.94
C GLU A 277 -31.75 -7.70 6.58
N MET A 278 -30.46 -7.39 6.42
CA MET A 278 -29.44 -8.40 6.12
C MET A 278 -29.33 -9.40 7.28
N SER A 279 -29.21 -8.89 8.50
CA SER A 279 -29.10 -9.71 9.71
C SER A 279 -30.28 -10.68 9.84
N TYR A 280 -31.49 -10.13 9.76
CA TYR A 280 -32.71 -10.90 9.87
C TYR A 280 -32.85 -11.91 8.72
N ALA A 281 -32.62 -11.49 7.48
CA ALA A 281 -32.75 -12.34 6.30
C ALA A 281 -31.83 -13.56 6.34
N VAL A 282 -30.56 -13.37 6.73
CA VAL A 282 -29.58 -14.48 6.80
C VAL A 282 -30.07 -15.58 7.73
N MET A 283 -30.66 -15.24 8.88
CA MET A 283 -31.13 -16.22 9.86
C MET A 283 -32.54 -16.73 9.56
N ALA A 284 -33.46 -15.84 9.16
CA ALA A 284 -34.85 -16.18 8.89
C ALA A 284 -35.02 -17.07 7.66
N SER A 285 -34.28 -16.81 6.58
CA SER A 285 -34.42 -17.54 5.32
C SER A 285 -33.63 -18.84 5.27
N LYS A 286 -32.46 -18.92 5.92
CA LYS A 286 -31.57 -20.08 5.79
C LYS A 286 -31.80 -21.16 6.85
N ILE A 287 -32.35 -20.80 8.00
CA ILE A 287 -32.54 -21.73 9.11
C ILE A 287 -34.04 -21.74 9.49
N PRO A 288 -34.70 -22.91 9.54
CA PRO A 288 -36.09 -23.01 9.99
C PRO A 288 -36.30 -22.57 11.45
N GLY A 289 -37.55 -22.26 11.82
CA GLY A 289 -37.93 -21.90 13.18
C GLY A 289 -37.88 -20.40 13.49
N PRO A 290 -38.18 -20.01 14.75
CA PRO A 290 -38.30 -18.62 15.16
C PRO A 290 -36.98 -17.87 14.98
N THR A 291 -37.07 -16.58 14.65
CA THR A 291 -35.92 -15.68 14.54
C THR A 291 -36.13 -14.50 15.47
N TYR A 292 -35.11 -14.19 16.28
CA TYR A 292 -35.12 -13.08 17.22
C TYR A 292 -34.08 -12.05 16.79
N LEU A 293 -34.50 -10.84 16.45
CA LEU A 293 -33.59 -9.75 16.11
C LEU A 293 -33.17 -9.01 17.39
N ARG A 294 -31.87 -8.89 17.62
CA ARG A 294 -31.28 -8.10 18.69
C ARG A 294 -30.74 -6.81 18.12
N THR A 295 -30.89 -5.73 18.89
CA THR A 295 -30.34 -4.41 18.57
C THR A 295 -29.34 -4.02 19.65
N TYR A 296 -28.18 -3.56 19.20
CA TYR A 296 -27.06 -3.12 20.00
C TYR A 296 -26.70 -1.69 19.64
N ARG A 297 -25.99 -1.00 20.53
CA ARG A 297 -25.47 0.32 20.25
C ARG A 297 -24.10 0.52 20.86
N THR A 298 -23.14 1.00 20.09
CA THR A 298 -21.84 1.40 20.67
C THR A 298 -22.05 2.60 21.61
N THR A 299 -21.37 2.63 22.75
CA THR A 299 -21.46 3.75 23.71
C THR A 299 -20.26 4.68 23.62
N ARG A 300 -19.17 4.21 22.99
CA ARG A 300 -17.92 4.92 22.80
C ARG A 300 -17.34 4.60 21.42
N LEU A 301 -16.30 5.34 21.06
CA LEU A 301 -15.48 5.04 19.89
C LEU A 301 -14.76 3.72 20.13
N ALA A 302 -14.70 2.89 19.09
CA ALA A 302 -14.00 1.60 19.14
C ALA A 302 -12.94 1.54 18.05
N ARG A 303 -11.74 1.05 18.39
CA ARG A 303 -10.70 0.75 17.41
C ARG A 303 -11.09 -0.50 16.63
N ILE A 304 -11.12 -0.41 15.31
CA ILE A 304 -11.51 -1.53 14.45
C ILE A 304 -10.42 -1.89 13.45
N LEU A 305 -10.47 -3.11 12.95
CA LEU A 305 -9.67 -3.59 11.83
C LEU A 305 -10.60 -4.09 10.74
N TYR A 306 -10.45 -3.57 9.52
CA TYR A 306 -11.27 -3.92 8.37
C TYR A 306 -10.51 -4.84 7.43
N PHE A 307 -11.14 -5.95 7.05
CA PHE A 307 -10.71 -6.82 5.96
C PHE A 307 -11.60 -6.57 4.75
N ASN A 308 -11.02 -6.14 3.63
CA ASN A 308 -11.79 -5.84 2.43
C ASN A 308 -12.24 -7.11 1.67
N GLY A 309 -12.83 -6.94 0.49
CA GLY A 309 -13.44 -8.00 -0.31
C GLY A 309 -14.72 -8.55 0.34
N MET A 310 -15.15 -9.73 -0.10
CA MET A 310 -16.29 -10.46 0.47
C MET A 310 -15.87 -11.27 1.72
N SER A 311 -15.13 -10.63 2.63
CA SER A 311 -14.46 -11.24 3.79
C SER A 311 -15.39 -11.86 4.84
N ALA A 312 -16.70 -11.67 4.74
CA ALA A 312 -17.70 -12.37 5.56
C ALA A 312 -18.65 -13.27 4.74
N ALA A 313 -18.33 -13.51 3.48
CA ALA A 313 -19.00 -14.50 2.68
C ALA A 313 -18.19 -15.80 2.59
N TRP A 314 -18.73 -16.77 1.88
CA TRP A 314 -18.15 -18.09 1.76
C TRP A 314 -17.77 -18.39 0.30
N GLY A 315 -16.47 -18.45 0.05
CA GLY A 315 -15.92 -18.76 -1.26
C GLY A 315 -14.41 -18.97 -1.21
N PRO A 316 -13.83 -19.56 -2.26
CA PRO A 316 -12.37 -19.69 -2.38
C PRO A 316 -11.74 -18.29 -2.45
N GLY A 317 -10.72 -18.03 -1.64
CA GLY A 317 -10.03 -16.74 -1.61
C GLY A 317 -10.62 -15.67 -0.69
N TRP A 318 -11.94 -15.70 -0.46
CA TRP A 318 -12.64 -14.60 0.24
C TRP A 318 -12.22 -14.45 1.71
N LEU A 319 -11.71 -15.53 2.31
CA LEU A 319 -11.26 -15.58 3.70
C LEU A 319 -9.73 -15.56 3.84
N ASP A 320 -8.98 -15.45 2.74
CA ASP A 320 -7.53 -15.66 2.72
C ASP A 320 -6.78 -14.72 3.67
N THR A 321 -7.09 -13.42 3.65
CA THR A 321 -6.43 -12.43 4.53
C THR A 321 -6.63 -12.73 6.02
N GLN A 322 -7.83 -13.17 6.41
CA GLN A 322 -8.10 -13.58 7.79
C GLN A 322 -7.36 -14.87 8.15
N HIS A 323 -7.29 -15.82 7.22
CA HIS A 323 -6.53 -17.04 7.44
C HIS A 323 -5.03 -16.78 7.59
N ALA A 324 -4.46 -15.91 6.76
CA ALA A 324 -3.07 -15.49 6.87
C ALA A 324 -2.79 -14.89 8.25
N VAL A 325 -3.66 -13.97 8.70
CA VAL A 325 -3.54 -13.32 10.01
C VAL A 325 -3.63 -14.32 11.16
N MET A 326 -4.62 -15.22 11.13
CA MET A 326 -4.83 -16.19 12.20
C MET A 326 -3.77 -17.31 12.22
N ALA A 327 -3.32 -17.76 11.05
CA ALA A 327 -2.38 -18.88 10.93
C ALA A 327 -0.92 -18.47 11.16
N GLY A 328 -0.58 -17.19 10.92
CA GLY A 328 0.78 -16.69 11.08
C GLY A 328 1.76 -17.14 9.99
N LYS A 329 1.27 -17.79 8.93
CA LYS A 329 2.09 -18.45 7.89
C LYS A 329 1.26 -18.75 6.64
N GLY A 330 1.88 -19.12 5.54
CA GLY A 330 1.22 -19.48 4.28
C GLY A 330 0.44 -20.80 4.34
N LEU A 331 -0.49 -21.02 3.40
CA LEU A 331 -1.33 -22.22 3.38
C LEU A 331 -0.53 -23.52 3.31
N ALA A 332 0.61 -23.52 2.61
CA ALA A 332 1.46 -24.72 2.46
C ALA A 332 1.84 -25.37 3.80
N ASN A 333 1.96 -24.58 4.86
CA ASN A 333 2.36 -25.03 6.19
C ASN A 333 1.25 -24.87 7.26
N ALA A 334 0.06 -24.42 6.85
CA ALA A 334 -1.06 -24.16 7.74
C ALA A 334 -2.20 -25.17 7.58
N THR A 335 -3.02 -25.31 8.62
CA THR A 335 -4.28 -26.05 8.52
C THR A 335 -5.39 -25.05 8.24
N GLN A 336 -6.06 -25.18 7.10
CA GLN A 336 -7.21 -24.35 6.77
C GLN A 336 -8.38 -24.66 7.71
N PRO A 337 -8.87 -23.69 8.49
CA PRO A 337 -10.09 -23.85 9.25
C PRO A 337 -11.26 -24.17 8.31
N ALA A 338 -12.24 -24.90 8.81
CA ALA A 338 -13.48 -25.11 8.06
C ALA A 338 -14.08 -23.75 7.66
N TRP A 339 -14.41 -23.59 6.38
CA TRP A 339 -14.95 -22.33 5.85
C TRP A 339 -16.29 -21.94 6.50
N TRP A 340 -17.05 -22.94 6.98
CA TRP A 340 -18.31 -22.74 7.70
C TRP A 340 -18.14 -22.42 9.20
N ASP A 341 -16.95 -22.54 9.77
CA ASP A 341 -16.69 -22.24 11.19
C ASP A 341 -16.45 -20.73 11.39
N ASP A 342 -17.51 -19.95 11.21
CA ASP A 342 -17.43 -18.49 11.32
C ASP A 342 -17.34 -17.99 12.78
N TYR A 343 -17.81 -18.77 13.76
CA TYR A 343 -17.67 -18.42 15.18
C TYR A 343 -16.28 -18.77 15.74
N GLY A 344 -15.66 -19.90 15.34
CA GLY A 344 -14.26 -20.16 15.66
C GLY A 344 -13.33 -19.09 15.08
N ARG A 345 -13.65 -18.61 13.87
CA ARG A 345 -12.96 -17.47 13.25
C ARG A 345 -13.17 -16.16 14.01
N ALA A 346 -14.41 -15.89 14.43
CA ALA A 346 -14.72 -14.73 15.26
C ALA A 346 -13.87 -14.71 16.52
N GLN A 347 -13.80 -15.86 17.21
CA GLN A 347 -13.02 -16.00 18.42
C GLN A 347 -11.52 -15.79 18.16
N GLY A 348 -10.95 -16.47 17.17
CA GLY A 348 -9.53 -16.34 16.86
C GLY A 348 -9.12 -14.92 16.45
N LEU A 349 -9.95 -14.21 15.67
CA LEU A 349 -9.70 -12.82 15.31
C LEU A 349 -9.84 -11.86 16.49
N CYS A 350 -10.81 -12.10 17.40
CA CYS A 350 -10.93 -11.33 18.64
C CYS A 350 -9.71 -11.53 19.54
N GLU A 351 -9.26 -12.77 19.74
CA GLU A 351 -8.08 -13.09 20.55
C GLU A 351 -6.82 -12.45 19.96
N TRP A 352 -6.64 -12.57 18.64
CA TRP A 352 -5.52 -11.94 17.92
C TRP A 352 -5.55 -10.41 18.06
N GLY A 353 -6.71 -9.78 17.82
CA GLY A 353 -6.88 -8.33 17.84
C GLY A 353 -6.77 -7.72 19.24
N ALA A 354 -7.27 -8.40 20.27
CA ALA A 354 -7.25 -7.91 21.64
C ALA A 354 -5.82 -7.62 22.14
N SER A 355 -4.86 -8.47 21.80
CA SER A 355 -3.44 -8.27 22.13
C SER A 355 -2.82 -7.03 21.48
N ARG A 356 -3.48 -6.46 20.46
CA ARG A 356 -3.03 -5.31 19.66
C ARG A 356 -3.92 -4.06 19.86
N GLY A 357 -4.82 -4.11 20.83
CA GLY A 357 -5.75 -3.01 21.10
C GLY A 357 -6.79 -2.80 19.99
N VAL A 358 -7.05 -3.82 19.17
CA VAL A 358 -8.18 -3.85 18.23
C VAL A 358 -9.40 -4.39 18.96
N GLU A 359 -10.49 -3.64 18.91
CA GLU A 359 -11.72 -3.94 19.66
C GLU A 359 -12.79 -4.57 18.78
N GLY A 360 -12.77 -4.29 17.48
CA GLY A 360 -13.72 -4.85 16.54
C GLY A 360 -13.12 -5.22 15.19
N ILE A 361 -13.67 -6.23 14.54
CA ILE A 361 -13.26 -6.69 13.21
C ILE A 361 -14.41 -6.45 12.24
N VAL A 362 -14.17 -5.65 11.20
CA VAL A 362 -15.17 -5.35 10.17
C VAL A 362 -14.88 -6.18 8.93
N ARG A 363 -15.94 -6.77 8.36
CA ARG A 363 -15.90 -7.61 7.16
C ARG A 363 -17.18 -7.40 6.33
N MET A 364 -17.21 -7.91 5.10
CA MET A 364 -18.34 -7.67 4.18
C MET A 364 -18.93 -8.95 3.57
N ASN A 365 -20.25 -9.01 3.47
CA ASN A 365 -21.03 -9.99 2.72
C ASN A 365 -22.08 -9.23 1.88
N GLY A 366 -23.40 -9.42 2.08
CA GLY A 366 -24.46 -8.58 1.50
C GLY A 366 -24.63 -7.22 2.17
N GLY A 367 -23.59 -6.78 2.86
CA GLY A 367 -23.44 -5.58 3.67
C GLY A 367 -22.32 -5.83 4.70
N PHE A 368 -22.07 -4.85 5.55
CA PHE A 368 -20.98 -4.92 6.51
C PHE A 368 -21.41 -5.61 7.80
N ASN A 369 -20.49 -6.38 8.38
CA ASN A 369 -20.63 -6.89 9.73
C ASN A 369 -19.39 -6.59 10.58
N LEU A 370 -19.61 -6.57 11.88
CA LEU A 370 -18.65 -6.25 12.92
C LEU A 370 -18.63 -7.39 13.93
N ASN A 371 -17.47 -7.97 14.17
CA ASN A 371 -17.26 -8.80 15.34
C ASN A 371 -16.58 -7.99 16.42
N ILE A 372 -17.30 -7.82 17.53
CA ILE A 372 -16.84 -7.15 18.73
C ILE A 372 -17.49 -7.87 19.91
N THR A 373 -16.86 -7.86 21.08
CA THR A 373 -17.59 -8.19 22.31
C THR A 373 -18.81 -7.28 22.38
N PRO A 374 -20.04 -7.82 22.53
CA PRO A 374 -21.25 -7.00 22.51
C PRO A 374 -21.09 -5.80 23.46
N PRO A 375 -21.31 -4.57 22.99
CA PRO A 375 -21.15 -3.39 23.85
C PRO A 375 -22.05 -3.50 25.07
N ASP A 376 -21.62 -2.95 26.22
CA ASP A 376 -22.25 -3.07 27.55
C ASP A 376 -23.76 -2.72 27.64
N THR A 377 -24.36 -2.23 26.57
CA THR A 377 -25.81 -2.06 26.42
C THR A 377 -26.56 -3.39 26.41
N GLN A 378 -27.58 -3.51 27.27
CA GLN A 378 -28.48 -4.67 27.27
C GLN A 378 -29.25 -4.76 25.93
N PRO A 379 -29.33 -5.95 25.30
CA PRO A 379 -30.12 -6.15 24.09
C PRO A 379 -31.57 -5.67 24.28
N GLY A 380 -32.04 -4.76 23.43
CA GLY A 380 -33.41 -4.23 23.48
C GLY A 380 -33.63 -3.01 24.38
N THR A 381 -32.60 -2.53 25.08
CA THR A 381 -32.63 -1.19 25.71
C THR A 381 -32.05 -0.15 24.76
N LEU A 382 -32.82 0.26 23.74
CA LEU A 382 -32.60 1.60 23.20
C LEU A 382 -33.13 2.55 24.29
N PRO A 383 -32.32 3.43 24.90
CA PRO A 383 -32.89 4.47 25.73
C PRO A 383 -33.92 5.21 24.88
N ASP A 384 -35.11 5.46 25.44
CA ASP A 384 -36.15 6.28 24.80
C ASP A 384 -35.48 7.52 24.22
N PHE A 385 -35.39 7.59 22.90
CA PHE A 385 -34.72 8.68 22.23
C PHE A 385 -35.68 9.87 22.24
N PRO A 386 -35.35 10.99 22.91
CA PRO A 386 -36.19 12.17 22.84
C PRO A 386 -35.78 12.94 21.58
N PHE A 387 -36.62 12.95 20.55
CA PHE A 387 -36.75 14.15 19.72
C PHE A 387 -38.15 14.72 19.99
N PRO A 388 -38.26 16.04 20.22
CA PRO A 388 -39.48 16.62 20.76
C PRO A 388 -40.62 16.42 19.75
N PRO A 389 -41.84 16.08 20.18
CA PRO A 389 -43.00 16.31 19.31
C PRO A 389 -43.12 17.83 19.09
N PRO A 390 -43.47 18.31 17.88
CA PRO A 390 -43.90 19.69 17.73
C PRO A 390 -45.11 19.93 18.65
N PRO A 391 -45.25 21.13 19.23
CA PRO A 391 -46.33 21.39 20.17
C PRO A 391 -47.67 21.31 19.46
N GLY A 392 -48.53 20.38 19.89
CA GLY A 392 -49.98 20.55 19.76
C GLY A 392 -50.72 19.79 18.67
N ARG A 393 -50.33 18.58 18.28
CA ARG A 393 -51.29 17.68 17.60
C ARG A 393 -51.13 16.24 18.08
N GLU A 394 -52.10 15.79 18.89
CA GLU A 394 -52.30 14.36 19.17
C GLU A 394 -52.48 13.64 17.82
N VAL A 395 -51.53 12.77 17.49
CA VAL A 395 -51.75 11.77 16.45
C VAL A 395 -52.43 10.60 17.16
N VAL A 396 -53.72 10.43 16.88
CA VAL A 396 -54.51 9.31 17.40
C VAL A 396 -54.08 8.06 16.65
N LEU A 397 -53.51 7.09 17.37
CA LEU A 397 -52.98 5.82 16.83
C LEU A 397 -54.02 5.02 16.01
N GLN A 398 -55.30 5.32 16.19
CA GLN A 398 -56.42 4.71 15.45
C GLN A 398 -56.38 5.05 13.94
N ASP A 399 -55.93 6.23 13.55
CA ASP A 399 -55.91 6.65 12.12
C ASP A 399 -54.89 5.88 11.27
N LEU A 400 -53.90 5.24 11.90
CA LEU A 400 -52.92 4.35 11.25
C LEU A 400 -53.36 2.89 11.21
N LEU A 401 -54.36 2.51 12.02
CA LEU A 401 -54.89 1.15 12.10
C LEU A 401 -56.07 0.91 11.14
N ASP A 402 -56.62 1.97 10.54
CA ASP A 402 -57.76 1.90 9.61
C ASP A 402 -57.39 1.57 8.15
N GLN A 403 -56.16 1.11 7.87
CA GLN A 403 -55.86 0.40 6.62
C GLN A 403 -55.96 -1.12 6.79
N GLU A 404 -57.16 -1.57 7.16
CA GLU A 404 -57.58 -2.96 7.00
C GLU A 404 -57.84 -3.28 5.52
N SER A 405 -57.02 -4.15 4.92
CA SER A 405 -57.55 -5.16 3.99
C SER A 405 -56.62 -6.36 3.87
N LEU A 406 -56.57 -7.21 4.89
CA LEU A 406 -56.23 -8.62 4.71
C LEU A 406 -57.28 -9.46 5.45
N ARG A 407 -58.32 -9.86 4.70
CA ARG A 407 -59.37 -10.75 5.20
C ARG A 407 -58.79 -12.14 5.53
N PRO A 408 -59.27 -12.84 6.57
CA PRO A 408 -58.89 -14.23 6.79
C PRO A 408 -59.57 -15.14 5.76
N VAL A 409 -58.84 -16.15 5.27
CA VAL A 409 -59.37 -17.25 4.46
C VAL A 409 -60.08 -18.25 5.40
N PRO A 410 -61.26 -18.81 5.05
CA PRO A 410 -61.95 -19.77 5.92
C PRO A 410 -61.31 -21.17 5.84
N ASP A 411 -61.26 -21.87 6.97
CA ASP A 411 -60.80 -23.26 7.07
C ASP A 411 -61.76 -24.23 6.34
N PRO A 412 -61.24 -25.32 5.71
CA PRO A 412 -62.08 -26.35 5.10
C PRO A 412 -62.60 -27.36 6.15
N PRO A 413 -63.72 -28.06 5.87
CA PRO A 413 -64.45 -28.83 6.87
C PRO A 413 -63.82 -30.20 7.19
N GLU A 414 -63.87 -30.57 8.47
CA GLU A 414 -63.56 -31.91 8.98
C GLU A 414 -64.59 -32.94 8.51
N ASP A 415 -64.14 -34.08 7.99
CA ASP A 415 -64.82 -35.38 8.15
C ASP A 415 -63.97 -36.58 7.68
N ARG A 416 -63.44 -37.37 8.64
CA ARG A 416 -63.48 -38.86 8.75
C ARG A 416 -62.46 -39.44 9.79
N PRO A 417 -62.80 -40.48 10.59
CA PRO A 417 -61.97 -41.03 11.68
C PRO A 417 -61.35 -42.42 11.32
N PRO A 418 -60.76 -43.21 12.25
CA PRO A 418 -59.41 -43.04 12.81
C PRO A 418 -58.53 -44.30 12.60
N HIS A 419 -57.21 -44.16 12.49
CA HIS A 419 -56.30 -45.27 12.83
C HIS A 419 -55.16 -44.80 13.75
N ARG A 420 -55.15 -45.40 14.93
CA ARG A 420 -54.18 -45.22 16.01
C ARG A 420 -52.82 -45.79 15.59
N GLY A 421 -51.81 -44.93 15.56
CA GLY A 421 -50.45 -45.26 15.97
C GLY A 421 -50.09 -44.41 17.19
N PRO A 422 -49.22 -44.85 18.11
CA PRO A 422 -48.77 -44.01 19.20
C PRO A 422 -48.10 -42.76 18.61
N PRO A 423 -48.32 -41.55 19.15
CA PRO A 423 -47.69 -40.37 18.61
C PRO A 423 -46.20 -40.48 18.90
N HIS A 424 -45.41 -40.76 17.87
CA HIS A 424 -44.06 -40.21 17.85
C HIS A 424 -44.26 -38.70 17.97
N ARG A 425 -43.90 -38.14 19.13
CA ARG A 425 -43.73 -36.69 19.29
C ARG A 425 -42.62 -36.29 18.33
N GLY A 426 -43.00 -35.98 17.08
CA GLY A 426 -42.18 -35.15 16.24
C GLY A 426 -41.87 -33.85 16.98
N PRO A 427 -40.74 -33.19 16.67
CA PRO A 427 -40.37 -31.94 17.32
C PRO A 427 -41.54 -30.95 17.25
N PRO A 428 -41.78 -30.14 18.30
CA PRO A 428 -42.98 -29.32 18.42
C PRO A 428 -43.18 -28.45 17.17
N ARG A 429 -44.44 -28.25 16.75
CA ARG A 429 -44.85 -27.50 15.54
C ARG A 429 -44.15 -26.14 15.35
N ARG A 430 -43.61 -25.54 16.42
CA ARG A 430 -42.79 -24.31 16.42
C ARG A 430 -41.53 -24.38 15.55
N TRP A 431 -40.92 -25.56 15.35
CA TRP A 431 -39.69 -25.70 14.56
C TRP A 431 -39.91 -25.69 13.03
N TRP A 432 -41.17 -25.85 12.60
CA TRP A 432 -41.55 -25.94 11.19
C TRP A 432 -42.21 -24.68 10.66
N GLN A 433 -42.60 -23.74 11.54
CA GLN A 433 -43.12 -22.46 11.08
C GLN A 433 -41.94 -21.57 10.71
N PRO A 434 -41.80 -21.18 9.44
CA PRO A 434 -40.79 -20.21 9.04
C PRO A 434 -41.03 -18.90 9.78
N ALA A 435 -39.95 -18.22 10.16
CA ALA A 435 -40.04 -16.89 10.76
C ALA A 435 -40.84 -15.93 9.84
N PRO A 436 -41.49 -14.89 10.40
CA PRO A 436 -42.14 -13.86 9.59
C PRO A 436 -41.21 -13.36 8.48
N LEU A 437 -41.72 -13.18 7.27
CA LEU A 437 -40.96 -12.71 6.11
C LEU A 437 -39.76 -13.59 5.69
N ALA A 438 -39.57 -14.79 6.24
CA ALA A 438 -38.50 -15.70 5.82
C ALA A 438 -38.55 -16.03 4.32
N ARG A 439 -39.75 -16.07 3.72
CA ARG A 439 -39.95 -16.28 2.28
C ARG A 439 -39.42 -15.12 1.42
N SER A 440 -39.46 -13.89 1.94
CA SER A 440 -38.93 -12.71 1.24
C SER A 440 -37.51 -12.36 1.66
N GLY A 441 -36.92 -13.06 2.63
CA GLY A 441 -35.62 -12.66 3.19
C GLY A 441 -34.48 -12.64 2.16
N ASN A 442 -34.47 -13.51 1.15
CA ASN A 442 -33.48 -13.38 0.05
C ASN A 442 -33.61 -12.04 -0.71
N TYR A 443 -34.84 -11.55 -0.93
CA TYR A 443 -35.07 -10.24 -1.54
C TYR A 443 -34.67 -9.10 -0.62
N GLU A 444 -34.92 -9.22 0.68
CA GLU A 444 -34.52 -8.19 1.66
C GLU A 444 -33.00 -8.16 1.87
N TRP A 445 -32.32 -9.31 1.79
CA TRP A 445 -30.87 -9.39 1.76
C TRP A 445 -30.31 -8.70 0.49
N LEU A 446 -30.88 -8.97 -0.68
CA LEU A 446 -30.47 -8.33 -1.93
C LEU A 446 -30.74 -6.82 -1.92
N ARG A 447 -31.85 -6.41 -1.30
CA ARG A 447 -32.16 -5.00 -1.06
C ARG A 447 -31.10 -4.35 -0.17
N ALA A 448 -30.71 -4.97 0.93
CA ALA A 448 -29.63 -4.47 1.79
C ALA A 448 -28.31 -4.34 1.01
N ALA A 449 -27.94 -5.37 0.24
CA ALA A 449 -26.75 -5.42 -0.60
C ALA A 449 -26.75 -4.43 -1.78
N SER A 450 -27.86 -3.75 -2.05
CA SER A 450 -27.98 -2.77 -3.15
C SER A 450 -28.27 -1.34 -2.68
N ARG A 451 -28.43 -1.11 -1.37
CA ARG A 451 -28.74 0.23 -0.83
C ARG A 451 -27.59 1.21 -0.95
N ARG A 452 -26.36 0.74 -0.80
CA ARG A 452 -25.12 1.55 -0.82
C ARG A 452 -24.07 0.89 -1.71
N PRO A 453 -24.32 0.76 -3.02
CA PRO A 453 -23.46 0.00 -3.92
C PRO A 453 -22.05 0.60 -3.98
N PHE A 454 -21.96 1.93 -4.05
CA PHE A 454 -20.71 2.68 -4.22
C PHE A 454 -20.43 3.68 -3.09
N ILE A 455 -21.23 3.66 -2.02
CA ILE A 455 -21.12 4.60 -0.90
C ILE A 455 -20.48 3.86 0.27
N PRO A 456 -19.32 4.32 0.79
CA PRO A 456 -18.70 3.77 1.97
C PRO A 456 -19.68 3.65 3.14
N GLN A 457 -19.54 2.58 3.91
CA GLN A 457 -20.34 2.36 5.10
C GLN A 457 -20.23 3.55 6.07
N PRO A 458 -21.33 4.26 6.36
CA PRO A 458 -21.30 5.35 7.33
C PRO A 458 -20.92 4.83 8.72
N HIS A 459 -20.41 5.72 9.56
CA HIS A 459 -19.98 5.47 10.95
C HIS A 459 -18.63 4.78 11.12
N ILE A 460 -18.04 4.21 10.06
CA ILE A 460 -16.66 3.74 10.08
C ILE A 460 -15.76 4.79 9.44
N THR A 461 -14.63 5.08 10.09
CA THR A 461 -13.55 5.89 9.53
C THR A 461 -12.30 5.02 9.45
N LEU A 462 -11.83 4.72 8.24
CA LEU A 462 -10.59 3.98 8.01
C LEU A 462 -9.40 4.93 7.95
N PHE A 463 -8.20 4.39 8.14
CA PHE A 463 -6.94 5.11 8.06
C PHE A 463 -6.09 4.57 6.90
N PRO A 464 -6.30 5.04 5.65
CA PRO A 464 -5.53 4.58 4.49
C PRO A 464 -4.01 4.79 4.62
N ALA A 465 -3.56 5.78 5.39
CA ALA A 465 -2.14 5.99 5.72
C ALA A 465 -1.50 4.85 6.55
N SER A 466 -2.30 3.85 6.89
CA SER A 466 -1.98 2.65 7.65
C SER A 466 -2.52 1.38 6.96
N LEU A 467 -2.80 1.45 5.65
CA LEU A 467 -3.26 0.32 4.85
C LEU A 467 -2.12 -0.70 4.66
N VAL A 468 -2.34 -1.93 5.10
CA VAL A 468 -1.43 -3.06 4.86
C VAL A 468 -2.04 -3.94 3.78
N THR A 469 -1.30 -4.24 2.72
CA THR A 469 -1.84 -4.98 1.56
C THR A 469 -0.93 -6.11 1.10
N PHE A 470 -1.56 -7.24 0.78
CA PHE A 470 -0.89 -8.36 0.14
C PHE A 470 -0.46 -8.02 -1.30
N TYR A 471 -0.94 -6.94 -1.91
CA TYR A 471 -0.44 -6.47 -3.22
C TYR A 471 0.90 -5.74 -3.17
N HIS A 472 1.47 -5.53 -1.98
CA HIS A 472 2.72 -4.81 -1.84
C HIS A 472 3.85 -5.47 -2.69
N PRO A 473 4.62 -4.70 -3.51
CA PRO A 473 5.66 -5.25 -4.39
C PRO A 473 6.71 -6.13 -3.69
N ARG A 474 7.02 -5.82 -2.42
CA ARG A 474 7.89 -6.65 -1.54
C ARG A 474 7.50 -8.12 -1.44
N LEU A 475 6.24 -8.48 -1.68
CA LEU A 475 5.69 -9.83 -1.50
C LEU A 475 5.89 -10.66 -2.77
N THR A 476 7.14 -11.03 -3.02
CA THR A 476 7.58 -11.65 -4.28
C THR A 476 7.00 -13.04 -4.53
N SER A 477 6.60 -13.79 -3.48
CA SER A 477 6.00 -15.12 -3.67
C SER A 477 4.63 -15.06 -4.34
N LEU A 478 3.94 -13.92 -4.23
CA LEU A 478 2.64 -13.69 -4.83
C LEU A 478 2.73 -13.14 -6.27
N ALA A 479 3.88 -12.58 -6.68
CA ALA A 479 4.01 -11.96 -8.00
C ALA A 479 3.68 -12.91 -9.18
N PRO A 480 4.16 -14.19 -9.21
CA PRO A 480 3.88 -15.09 -10.33
C PRO A 480 2.40 -15.41 -10.54
N SER A 481 1.62 -15.43 -9.45
CA SER A 481 0.18 -15.73 -9.49
C SER A 481 -0.67 -14.64 -10.13
N ARG A 482 -0.11 -13.42 -10.26
CA ARG A 482 -0.84 -12.23 -10.72
C ARG A 482 -0.67 -11.95 -12.21
N VAL A 483 0.39 -12.47 -12.81
CA VAL A 483 0.72 -12.18 -14.20
C VAL A 483 -0.37 -12.74 -15.11
N ASN A 484 -1.03 -11.88 -15.89
CA ASN A 484 -2.16 -12.22 -16.78
C ASN A 484 -3.39 -12.80 -16.06
N HIS A 485 -3.54 -12.52 -14.78
CA HIS A 485 -4.68 -12.94 -13.97
C HIS A 485 -5.42 -11.73 -13.41
N THR A 486 -6.72 -11.94 -13.13
CA THR A 486 -7.59 -10.89 -12.58
C THR A 486 -7.64 -10.94 -11.05
N MET A 487 -8.01 -9.82 -10.40
CA MET A 487 -8.11 -9.78 -8.92
C MET A 487 -9.06 -10.84 -8.36
N THR A 488 -10.06 -11.27 -9.14
CA THR A 488 -11.02 -12.31 -8.76
C THR A 488 -10.40 -13.68 -8.48
N VAL A 489 -9.21 -13.96 -9.01
CA VAL A 489 -8.52 -15.25 -8.83
C VAL A 489 -7.26 -15.17 -7.98
N HIS A 490 -6.73 -13.97 -7.71
CA HIS A 490 -5.56 -13.79 -6.85
C HIS A 490 -5.80 -14.33 -5.44
N ARG A 491 -4.85 -15.10 -4.87
CA ARG A 491 -5.01 -15.74 -3.56
C ARG A 491 -3.98 -15.24 -2.55
N ALA A 492 -4.40 -14.30 -1.70
CA ALA A 492 -3.54 -13.69 -0.69
C ALA A 492 -2.84 -14.70 0.25
N TRP A 493 -3.45 -15.85 0.53
CA TRP A 493 -2.93 -16.82 1.51
C TRP A 493 -2.51 -18.16 0.89
N ALA A 494 -3.22 -18.62 -0.14
CA ALA A 494 -2.91 -19.90 -0.77
C ALA A 494 -1.55 -19.88 -1.48
N GLU A 495 -1.16 -18.72 -2.00
CA GLU A 495 0.04 -18.53 -2.82
C GLU A 495 1.19 -17.87 -2.04
N ALA A 496 0.90 -17.29 -0.86
CA ALA A 496 1.91 -16.61 -0.07
C ALA A 496 2.84 -17.60 0.64
N SER A 497 4.14 -17.28 0.61
CA SER A 497 5.14 -17.95 1.45
C SER A 497 5.00 -17.55 2.92
N ASP A 498 5.54 -18.36 3.83
CA ASP A 498 5.56 -18.04 5.27
C ASP A 498 6.29 -16.72 5.55
N ALA A 499 7.37 -16.44 4.80
CA ALA A 499 8.13 -15.20 4.94
C ALA A 499 7.30 -13.98 4.52
N ASP A 500 6.53 -14.09 3.45
CA ASP A 500 5.66 -13.02 2.96
C ASP A 500 4.50 -12.77 3.94
N VAL A 501 3.86 -13.83 4.45
CA VAL A 501 2.82 -13.70 5.50
C VAL A 501 3.39 -13.06 6.76
N GLN A 502 4.56 -13.52 7.23
CA GLN A 502 5.21 -12.93 8.41
C GLN A 502 5.53 -11.45 8.17
N SER A 503 6.02 -11.10 7.00
CA SER A 503 6.33 -9.72 6.66
C SER A 503 5.08 -8.83 6.57
N VAL A 504 3.91 -9.38 6.22
CA VAL A 504 2.62 -8.66 6.35
C VAL A 504 2.22 -8.47 7.81
N LEU A 505 2.42 -9.50 8.64
CA LEU A 505 2.10 -9.44 10.07
C LEU A 505 3.00 -8.47 10.84
N ASP A 506 4.28 -8.41 10.50
CA ASP A 506 5.23 -7.46 11.09
C ASP A 506 4.82 -6.01 10.76
N GLU A 507 4.43 -5.74 9.51
CA GLU A 507 3.91 -4.43 9.10
C GLU A 507 2.61 -4.10 9.83
N LEU A 508 1.71 -5.08 9.98
CA LEU A 508 0.45 -4.90 10.68
C LEU A 508 0.65 -4.61 12.18
N ASP A 509 1.61 -5.28 12.82
CA ASP A 509 1.98 -5.03 14.22
C ASP A 509 2.59 -3.65 14.40
N GLU A 510 3.47 -3.23 13.48
CA GLU A 510 4.06 -1.90 13.48
C GLU A 510 2.96 -0.82 13.35
N VAL A 511 2.10 -0.93 12.35
CA VAL A 511 1.00 0.01 12.11
C VAL A 511 0.05 0.08 13.30
N LEU A 512 -0.32 -1.05 13.90
CA LEU A 512 -1.25 -1.09 15.04
C LEU A 512 -0.64 -0.58 16.35
N SER A 513 0.70 -0.53 16.43
CA SER A 513 1.44 0.04 17.57
C SER A 513 1.50 1.58 17.55
N ARG A 514 1.27 2.20 16.39
CA ARG A 514 1.24 3.65 16.21
C ARG A 514 0.10 4.29 17.01
N SER A 515 0.28 5.54 17.41
CA SER A 515 -0.82 6.37 17.92
C SER A 515 -1.87 6.62 16.83
N GLU A 516 -3.09 7.00 17.23
CA GLU A 516 -4.14 7.30 16.24
C GLU A 516 -3.77 8.44 15.29
N ALA A 517 -3.05 9.45 15.78
CA ALA A 517 -2.58 10.57 14.97
C ALA A 517 -1.57 10.09 13.90
N GLU A 518 -0.64 9.23 14.28
CA GLU A 518 0.33 8.62 13.36
C GLU A 518 -0.36 7.68 12.37
N MET A 519 -1.38 6.91 12.80
CA MET A 519 -2.13 6.04 11.90
C MET A 519 -2.88 6.82 10.82
N ARG A 520 -3.40 8.01 11.16
CA ARG A 520 -4.06 8.93 10.23
C ARG A 520 -3.08 9.57 9.24
N GLY A 521 -1.78 9.50 9.49
CA GLY A 521 -0.71 9.97 8.61
C GLY A 521 -0.81 11.46 8.31
N SER A 522 -0.64 11.81 7.04
CA SER A 522 -0.60 13.20 6.57
C SER A 522 -1.95 13.93 6.61
N GLY A 523 -3.06 13.20 6.82
CA GLY A 523 -4.43 13.74 6.78
C GLY A 523 -5.02 13.89 5.38
N VAL A 524 -4.31 13.44 4.34
CA VAL A 524 -4.81 13.40 2.96
C VAL A 524 -5.93 12.38 2.82
N ASP A 525 -7.01 12.76 2.14
CA ASP A 525 -8.10 11.84 1.79
C ASP A 525 -7.72 11.00 0.55
N TRP A 526 -6.82 10.04 0.75
CA TRP A 526 -6.35 9.14 -0.31
C TRP A 526 -7.48 8.36 -0.99
N GLN A 527 -8.48 7.92 -0.20
CA GLN A 527 -9.63 7.22 -0.75
C GLN A 527 -10.47 8.17 -1.63
N GLY A 528 -10.70 9.41 -1.19
CA GLY A 528 -11.36 10.44 -1.98
C GLY A 528 -10.66 10.66 -3.32
N LEU A 529 -9.33 10.83 -3.30
CA LEU A 529 -8.53 11.01 -4.53
C LEU A 529 -8.67 9.84 -5.50
N ALA A 530 -8.57 8.60 -5.01
CA ALA A 530 -8.76 7.42 -5.85
C ALA A 530 -10.19 7.36 -6.43
N ARG A 531 -11.21 7.70 -5.64
CA ARG A 531 -12.61 7.72 -6.11
C ARG A 531 -12.90 8.85 -7.08
N ASP A 532 -12.26 10.00 -6.96
CA ASP A 532 -12.36 11.09 -7.93
C ASP A 532 -11.81 10.66 -9.30
N VAL A 533 -10.71 9.90 -9.31
CA VAL A 533 -10.19 9.26 -10.52
C VAL A 533 -11.21 8.24 -11.06
N VAL A 534 -11.82 7.41 -10.18
CA VAL A 534 -12.88 6.46 -10.58
C VAL A 534 -14.07 7.15 -11.24
N TRP A 535 -14.69 8.09 -10.52
CA TRP A 535 -15.88 8.79 -10.97
C TRP A 535 -15.64 9.75 -12.13
N GLY A 536 -14.42 10.24 -12.29
CA GLY A 536 -14.06 11.09 -13.43
C GLY A 536 -13.99 10.33 -14.76
N TRP A 537 -13.75 9.02 -14.74
CA TRP A 537 -13.34 8.26 -15.92
C TRP A 537 -14.10 6.96 -16.20
N ALA A 538 -14.61 6.24 -15.18
CA ALA A 538 -15.16 4.89 -15.34
C ALA A 538 -16.29 4.82 -16.39
N ASP A 539 -17.30 5.69 -16.25
CA ASP A 539 -18.46 5.78 -17.13
C ASP A 539 -18.08 6.17 -18.55
N ARG A 540 -17.15 7.13 -18.69
CA ARG A 540 -16.64 7.63 -19.97
C ARG A 540 -15.84 6.58 -20.70
N ILE A 541 -15.02 5.80 -20.00
CA ILE A 541 -14.24 4.71 -20.60
C ILE A 541 -15.19 3.63 -21.12
N ALA A 542 -16.21 3.26 -20.33
CA ALA A 542 -17.23 2.32 -20.76
C ALA A 542 -18.02 2.84 -21.99
N GLU A 543 -18.37 4.12 -22.01
CA GLU A 543 -19.04 4.73 -23.16
C GLU A 543 -18.12 4.82 -24.39
N MET A 544 -16.84 5.14 -24.22
CA MET A 544 -15.86 5.14 -25.29
C MET A 544 -15.70 3.74 -25.90
N ASP A 545 -15.62 2.69 -25.08
CA ASP A 545 -15.56 1.31 -25.58
C ASP A 545 -16.84 0.92 -26.33
N ALA A 546 -18.02 1.32 -25.81
CA ALA A 546 -19.29 1.09 -26.50
C ALA A 546 -19.34 1.79 -27.87
N VAL A 547 -18.88 3.05 -27.95
CA VAL A 547 -18.78 3.81 -29.21
C VAL A 547 -17.80 3.18 -30.19
N LEU A 548 -16.65 2.69 -29.70
CA LEU A 548 -15.63 2.03 -30.53
C LEU A 548 -16.02 0.60 -30.94
N SER A 549 -16.92 -0.05 -30.20
CA SER A 549 -17.40 -1.41 -30.43
C SER A 549 -18.69 -1.47 -31.28
N GLY A 550 -19.55 -0.44 -31.23
CA GLY A 550 -20.80 -0.38 -32.01
C GLY A 550 -20.57 -0.21 -33.52
N GLN A 551 -21.52 -0.57 -34.38
CA GLN A 551 -21.45 -0.24 -35.83
C GLN A 551 -21.76 1.24 -36.02
N ALA A 552 -20.79 2.04 -36.45
CA ALA A 552 -21.01 3.45 -36.80
C ALA A 552 -21.01 3.57 -38.33
N GLU A 553 -21.81 4.48 -38.87
CA GLU A 553 -21.87 4.70 -40.32
C GLU A 553 -20.74 5.63 -40.81
N ASN A 554 -20.01 6.31 -39.89
CA ASN A 554 -19.01 7.32 -40.22
C ASN A 554 -17.89 7.45 -39.17
N ALA A 555 -16.66 7.16 -39.57
CA ALA A 555 -15.43 7.34 -38.78
C ALA A 555 -15.31 8.71 -38.10
N THR A 556 -15.72 9.77 -38.79
CA THR A 556 -15.60 11.15 -38.32
C THR A 556 -16.52 11.38 -37.12
N GLU A 557 -17.72 10.80 -37.14
CA GLU A 557 -18.68 10.92 -36.05
C GLU A 557 -18.22 10.13 -34.83
N THR A 558 -17.69 8.92 -35.03
CA THR A 558 -17.07 8.11 -33.96
C THR A 558 -15.94 8.88 -33.28
N ALA A 559 -15.05 9.50 -34.05
CA ALA A 559 -13.95 10.30 -33.50
C ALA A 559 -14.45 11.53 -32.72
N LEU A 560 -15.50 12.21 -33.20
CA LEU A 560 -16.10 13.36 -32.50
C LEU A 560 -16.75 12.95 -31.17
N ARG A 561 -17.43 11.81 -31.11
CA ARG A 561 -18.04 11.28 -29.88
C ARG A 561 -16.98 10.91 -28.84
N VAL A 562 -15.95 10.15 -29.25
CA VAL A 562 -14.83 9.80 -28.37
C VAL A 562 -14.11 11.07 -27.87
N ARG A 563 -13.92 12.06 -28.74
CA ARG A 563 -13.35 13.36 -28.37
C ARG A 563 -14.22 14.11 -27.36
N ALA A 564 -15.54 14.12 -27.52
CA ALA A 564 -16.46 14.77 -26.59
C ALA A 564 -16.39 14.14 -25.19
N LEU A 565 -16.22 12.82 -25.11
CA LEU A 565 -16.07 12.10 -23.85
C LEU A 565 -14.75 12.41 -23.13
N ALA A 566 -13.66 12.66 -23.85
CA ALA A 566 -12.35 12.95 -23.28
C ALA A 566 -12.06 14.44 -23.04
N TYR A 567 -12.66 15.36 -23.82
CA TYR A 567 -12.25 16.77 -23.84
C TYR A 567 -12.46 17.50 -22.52
N THR A 568 -13.67 17.44 -21.96
CA THR A 568 -13.99 18.17 -20.72
C THR A 568 -13.19 17.66 -19.52
N PRO A 569 -13.07 16.34 -19.27
CA PRO A 569 -12.23 15.82 -18.19
C PRO A 569 -10.76 16.20 -18.32
N LEU A 570 -10.25 16.32 -19.55
CA LEU A 570 -8.85 16.69 -19.75
C LEU A 570 -8.58 18.20 -19.76
N SER A 571 -9.63 19.02 -19.86
CA SER A 571 -9.48 20.47 -19.94
C SER A 571 -8.69 21.12 -18.81
N PRO A 572 -8.72 20.64 -17.53
CA PRO A 572 -7.88 21.18 -16.46
C PRO A 572 -6.38 20.97 -16.69
N TYR A 573 -5.98 19.98 -17.49
CA TYR A 573 -4.57 19.66 -17.75
C TYR A 573 -4.00 20.42 -18.96
N MET A 574 -4.86 20.93 -19.84
CA MET A 574 -4.46 21.63 -21.05
C MET A 574 -3.60 22.87 -20.75
N ALA A 575 -2.77 23.27 -21.72
CA ALA A 575 -1.91 24.45 -21.59
C ALA A 575 -2.74 25.73 -21.28
N PRO A 576 -2.50 26.41 -20.14
CA PRO A 576 -3.24 27.62 -19.78
C PRO A 576 -3.09 28.71 -20.85
N GLY A 577 -4.18 29.35 -21.26
CA GLY A 577 -4.15 30.49 -22.19
C GLY A 577 -4.08 30.13 -23.69
N THR A 578 -4.28 28.88 -24.06
CA THR A 578 -4.41 28.48 -25.49
C THR A 578 -5.71 29.00 -26.11
N GLN A 579 -5.63 29.52 -27.34
CA GLN A 579 -6.76 30.17 -28.02
C GLN A 579 -7.84 29.18 -28.52
N PRO A 580 -9.10 29.64 -28.72
CA PRO A 580 -10.13 28.88 -29.42
C PRO A 580 -9.69 28.65 -30.88
N GLY A 581 -9.11 27.48 -31.17
CA GLY A 581 -8.55 27.14 -32.49
C GLY A 581 -7.21 26.41 -32.45
N ALA A 582 -6.60 26.26 -31.27
CA ALA A 582 -5.41 25.45 -31.06
C ALA A 582 -5.60 24.00 -31.55
N SER A 583 -4.56 23.45 -32.16
CA SER A 583 -4.48 22.04 -32.53
C SER A 583 -4.44 21.16 -31.28
N GLY A 584 -4.85 19.89 -31.39
CA GLY A 584 -4.71 18.95 -30.28
C GLY A 584 -3.27 18.83 -29.77
N ARG A 585 -2.27 19.05 -30.63
CA ARG A 585 -0.85 19.03 -30.24
C ARG A 585 -0.44 20.21 -29.36
N GLU A 586 -1.12 21.34 -29.49
CA GLU A 586 -0.88 22.55 -28.66
C GLU A 586 -1.68 22.49 -27.36
N LEU A 587 -2.86 21.85 -27.37
CA LEU A 587 -3.68 21.65 -26.17
C LEU A 587 -3.12 20.55 -25.26
N PHE A 588 -2.53 19.52 -25.87
CA PHE A 588 -2.01 18.31 -25.22
C PHE A 588 -0.53 18.13 -25.54
N ASP A 589 0.30 19.00 -24.96
CA ASP A 589 1.76 18.91 -25.00
C ASP A 589 2.31 18.09 -23.81
N GLU A 590 3.60 17.74 -23.82
CA GLU A 590 4.22 16.97 -22.72
C GLU A 590 4.03 17.61 -21.34
N ALA A 591 3.95 18.95 -21.27
CA ALA A 591 3.68 19.64 -20.03
C ALA A 591 2.24 19.40 -19.52
N ALA A 592 1.25 19.38 -20.41
CA ALA A 592 -0.12 18.99 -20.08
C ALA A 592 -0.22 17.52 -19.65
N ARG A 593 0.58 16.65 -20.24
CA ARG A 593 0.68 15.25 -19.81
C ARG A 593 1.26 15.15 -18.40
N ALA A 594 2.39 15.78 -18.13
CA ALA A 594 3.01 15.78 -16.81
C ALA A 594 2.08 16.38 -15.73
N ARG A 595 1.30 17.42 -16.06
CA ARG A 595 0.25 17.95 -15.18
C ARG A 595 -0.83 16.92 -14.89
N CYS A 596 -1.27 16.16 -15.89
CA CYS A 596 -2.27 15.11 -15.72
C CYS A 596 -1.77 13.96 -14.84
N GLU A 597 -0.54 13.51 -15.10
CA GLU A 597 0.12 12.42 -14.36
C GLU A 597 0.40 12.76 -12.90
N SER A 598 0.28 14.03 -12.51
CA SER A 598 0.59 14.49 -11.17
C SER A 598 -0.49 15.37 -10.53
N LEU A 599 -1.65 15.62 -11.15
CA LEU A 599 -2.62 16.55 -10.56
C LEU A 599 -3.21 16.01 -9.26
N ALA A 600 -3.57 14.72 -9.25
CA ALA A 600 -4.22 14.08 -8.10
C ALA A 600 -3.34 14.04 -6.86
N THR A 601 -2.02 14.09 -7.01
CA THR A 601 -1.05 13.88 -5.91
C THR A 601 0.08 14.91 -5.88
N GLY A 602 0.09 15.86 -6.81
CA GLY A 602 1.24 16.75 -7.06
C GLY A 602 1.54 17.66 -5.88
N PHE A 603 0.52 17.96 -5.08
CA PHE A 603 0.67 18.64 -3.79
C PHE A 603 1.58 17.86 -2.82
N ALA A 604 1.64 16.54 -2.93
CA ALA A 604 2.43 15.65 -2.09
C ALA A 604 3.87 15.43 -2.60
N LYS A 605 4.25 16.03 -3.75
CA LYS A 605 5.63 15.96 -4.28
C LYS A 605 6.60 16.96 -3.62
N GLY A 606 6.10 17.90 -2.82
CA GLY A 606 6.89 18.98 -2.20
C GLY A 606 6.89 18.97 -0.67
N GLY A 607 7.80 18.21 -0.05
CA GLY A 607 8.15 18.35 1.38
C GLY A 607 7.12 17.83 2.40
N MET A 608 6.05 17.16 1.96
CA MET A 608 5.09 16.51 2.86
C MET A 608 5.70 15.23 3.43
N LEU A 609 5.66 15.07 4.75
CA LEU A 609 6.05 13.82 5.41
C LEU A 609 4.91 12.82 5.25
N LEU A 610 5.11 11.84 4.37
CA LEU A 610 4.18 10.75 4.10
C LEU A 610 4.65 9.47 4.79
N THR A 611 3.72 8.67 5.32
CA THR A 611 4.04 7.29 5.75
C THR A 611 4.44 6.42 4.55
N ALA A 612 5.08 5.27 4.78
CA ALA A 612 5.39 4.32 3.72
C ALA A 612 4.12 3.88 2.96
N GLN A 613 3.01 3.69 3.68
CA GLN A 613 1.71 3.36 3.08
C GLN A 613 1.20 4.51 2.22
N GLU A 614 1.31 5.77 2.66
CA GLU A 614 0.90 6.92 1.86
C GLU A 614 1.74 7.10 0.59
N GLN A 615 3.04 6.77 0.64
CA GLN A 615 3.89 6.77 -0.55
C GLN A 615 3.42 5.71 -1.56
N LEU A 616 3.11 4.50 -1.09
CA LEU A 616 2.56 3.43 -1.92
C LEU A 616 1.21 3.83 -2.54
N LEU A 617 0.31 4.44 -1.76
CA LEU A 617 -0.99 4.90 -2.26
C LEU A 617 -0.82 6.03 -3.27
N ARG A 618 0.06 7.00 -2.99
CA ARG A 618 0.41 8.09 -3.91
C ARG A 618 0.91 7.56 -5.24
N GLU A 619 1.86 6.64 -5.21
CA GLU A 619 2.46 6.07 -6.42
C GLU A 619 1.46 5.20 -7.18
N SER A 620 0.61 4.44 -6.47
CA SER A 620 -0.46 3.67 -7.09
C SER A 620 -1.49 4.58 -7.77
N ILE A 621 -1.85 5.70 -7.14
CA ILE A 621 -2.71 6.73 -7.73
C ILE A 621 -1.99 7.38 -8.91
N ASP A 622 -0.69 7.68 -8.84
CA ASP A 622 0.05 8.25 -9.97
C ASP A 622 0.03 7.29 -11.14
N VAL A 623 0.38 6.01 -10.94
CA VAL A 623 0.39 4.99 -12.00
C VAL A 623 -1.00 4.82 -12.64
N VAL A 624 -2.08 4.83 -11.85
CA VAL A 624 -3.45 4.71 -12.39
C VAL A 624 -3.96 6.02 -12.97
N SER A 625 -3.60 7.17 -12.39
CA SER A 625 -3.89 8.50 -12.95
C SER A 625 -3.14 8.71 -14.27
N VAL A 626 -1.99 8.04 -14.44
CA VAL A 626 -1.19 7.91 -15.68
C VAL A 626 -1.89 7.02 -16.73
N CYS A 627 -3.05 6.44 -16.47
CA CYS A 627 -3.89 5.89 -17.54
C CYS A 627 -4.48 6.96 -18.49
N THR A 628 -4.09 8.22 -18.34
CA THR A 628 -4.16 9.19 -19.43
C THR A 628 -3.19 8.90 -20.58
N VAL A 629 -2.25 7.96 -20.50
CA VAL A 629 -1.36 7.61 -21.64
C VAL A 629 -2.06 6.87 -22.79
N PRO A 630 -3.17 6.13 -22.61
CA PRO A 630 -4.03 5.71 -23.73
C PRO A 630 -5.06 6.77 -24.16
N VAL A 631 -5.64 7.56 -23.23
CA VAL A 631 -6.56 8.67 -23.58
C VAL A 631 -5.84 9.79 -24.33
N TRP A 632 -4.56 9.98 -24.08
CA TRP A 632 -3.74 10.99 -24.72
C TRP A 632 -3.52 10.75 -26.22
N PRO A 633 -3.12 9.56 -26.69
CA PRO A 633 -3.22 9.13 -28.08
C PRO A 633 -4.64 9.15 -28.63
N ILE A 634 -5.67 8.83 -27.82
CA ILE A 634 -7.07 8.91 -28.26
C ILE A 634 -7.46 10.36 -28.59
N ALA A 635 -7.12 11.29 -27.70
CA ALA A 635 -7.18 12.72 -27.92
C ALA A 635 -6.36 13.12 -29.16
N TRP A 636 -5.11 12.69 -29.26
CA TRP A 636 -4.18 13.01 -30.35
C TRP A 636 -4.71 12.58 -31.72
N VAL A 637 -5.24 11.36 -31.83
CA VAL A 637 -5.82 10.78 -33.05
C VAL A 637 -7.15 11.45 -33.39
N GLY A 638 -8.00 11.72 -32.39
CA GLY A 638 -9.28 12.44 -32.57
C GLY A 638 -9.13 13.92 -32.95
N TRP A 639 -7.94 14.52 -32.75
CA TRP A 639 -7.63 15.90 -33.13
C TRP A 639 -6.79 16.06 -34.40
N GLY A 640 -6.32 14.96 -35.01
CA GLY A 640 -5.57 15.00 -36.26
C GLY A 640 -6.42 15.55 -37.41
N ARG A 641 -5.93 16.57 -38.13
CA ARG A 641 -6.61 17.07 -39.33
C ARG A 641 -6.53 16.02 -40.45
N GLY A 642 -7.64 15.34 -40.76
CA GLY A 642 -7.75 14.47 -41.93
C GLY A 642 -8.88 13.45 -41.82
N GLN A 643 -9.42 13.04 -42.98
CA GLN A 643 -10.40 11.96 -43.09
C GLN A 643 -9.70 10.64 -42.73
N GLN A 644 -9.86 10.16 -41.50
CA GLN A 644 -9.31 8.88 -41.08
C GLN A 644 -10.28 7.74 -41.45
N ASP A 645 -9.74 6.63 -41.90
CA ASP A 645 -10.47 5.39 -42.13
C ASP A 645 -10.99 4.85 -40.79
N GLU A 646 -12.29 4.51 -40.73
CA GLU A 646 -12.95 4.01 -39.53
C GLU A 646 -12.28 2.76 -38.95
N ALA A 647 -11.87 1.84 -39.83
CA ALA A 647 -11.25 0.58 -39.42
C ALA A 647 -9.90 0.86 -38.74
N LYS A 648 -9.14 1.80 -39.28
CA LYS A 648 -7.83 2.22 -38.77
C LYS A 648 -7.94 2.99 -37.45
N LEU A 649 -8.98 3.81 -37.30
CA LEU A 649 -9.27 4.51 -36.05
C LEU A 649 -9.59 3.50 -34.93
N ARG A 650 -10.48 2.53 -35.21
CA ARG A 650 -10.86 1.49 -34.24
C ARG A 650 -9.68 0.61 -33.85
N GLU A 651 -8.86 0.20 -34.82
CA GLU A 651 -7.64 -0.60 -34.58
C GLU A 651 -6.65 0.14 -33.65
N GLN A 652 -6.55 1.46 -33.75
CA GLN A 652 -5.63 2.25 -32.93
C GLN A 652 -6.16 2.61 -31.55
N LEU A 653 -7.48 2.80 -31.40
CA LEU A 653 -8.09 3.34 -30.18
C LEU A 653 -8.69 2.25 -29.28
N ARG A 654 -9.28 1.19 -29.85
CA ARG A 654 -9.97 0.16 -29.06
C ARG A 654 -9.05 -0.60 -28.12
N PRO A 655 -7.85 -1.07 -28.52
CA PRO A 655 -6.95 -1.76 -27.59
C PRO A 655 -6.54 -0.88 -26.40
N LYS A 656 -6.46 0.44 -26.62
CA LYS A 656 -6.13 1.43 -25.61
C LYS A 656 -7.28 1.69 -24.63
N CYS A 657 -8.54 1.61 -25.08
CA CYS A 657 -9.70 1.62 -24.19
C CYS A 657 -9.89 0.29 -23.46
N MET A 658 -9.60 -0.83 -24.12
CA MET A 658 -9.67 -2.16 -23.49
C MET A 658 -8.62 -2.30 -22.40
N SER A 659 -7.39 -1.84 -22.61
CA SER A 659 -6.37 -1.79 -21.55
C SER A 659 -6.78 -0.91 -20.35
N LEU A 660 -7.72 0.04 -20.56
CA LEU A 660 -8.32 0.82 -19.47
C LEU A 660 -9.40 0.03 -18.72
N GLY A 661 -10.21 -0.75 -19.44
CA GLY A 661 -11.18 -1.68 -18.84
C GLY A 661 -10.54 -2.85 -18.11
N ASP A 662 -9.35 -3.28 -18.55
CA ASP A 662 -8.53 -4.32 -17.91
C ASP A 662 -7.94 -3.88 -16.56
N MET A 663 -8.07 -2.60 -16.18
CA MET A 663 -7.79 -2.15 -14.81
C MET A 663 -8.87 -2.55 -13.79
N GLU A 664 -9.88 -3.29 -14.24
CA GLU A 664 -10.87 -3.96 -13.39
C GLU A 664 -11.75 -3.02 -12.55
N TRP A 665 -12.17 -1.91 -13.16
CA TRP A 665 -13.00 -0.92 -12.49
C TRP A 665 -14.42 -1.51 -12.29
N PRO A 666 -15.02 -1.31 -11.12
CA PRO A 666 -16.32 -1.88 -10.77
C PRO A 666 -17.52 -1.21 -11.45
#